data_AF-A0A952QKY9-F1
#
_entry.id   AF-A0A952QKY9-F1
#
_cell.length_a   1.000
_cell.length_b   1.000
_cell.length_c   1.000
_cell.angle_alpha   90.00
_cell.angle_beta   90.00
_cell.angle_gamma   90.00
#
_symmetry.space_group_name_H-M   'P 1'
#
loop_
_entity.id
_entity.type
_entity.pdbx_description
1 polymer ?
#
loop_
_entity_poly.entity_id
_entity_poly.type
_entity_poly.pdbx_seq_one_letter_code
_entity_poly.pdbx_strand_id
1 'polypeptide(L)'
;MEQQHANPEPDPSASRQDPRYYQIASLGTLLIYGLCWLHFDLSIRQIVVTIGTALLTQYVGTILVNLPAFDAKSALISSLSLCLLLRTDDLTVAALAAFLAIGSKFVLRWHDKHLFNPTNLALTVMLGSGLGWISPGQWGQTAWLAFLIACLGSLVVTRAARADVTLAFLACYVGLLFARAVRLGDPLTIPLHQIESGTLLIFAFFMISDPKTTPDSHIGRIVYALLVSFTALYVQFGLFKPNGPLWGLIACAPLVPVIDQLLPGSRYQWAHASTGGSPHPAPIPVRTLSTVLSSTKEVSMRRAIIPSVLFTLSLLAWGGDALAFCGFYVGKADTKLFNKASEVVIARHDHKTVITMANDFKGEVKEFALVVPVPTVLEKEQIHVGDPALLKHLADYSAPRLVEYFDQNPCLRYELMERRSMDAMKSVAPSAAPRERDKALGVTVEAQYTVGEYDILILSGKESSGLEIWLTENGYRIPQGASAVLQSYLKQGMKFFVAKVNLGEQAKLGLTHLRPLQIAFESPKFMLPIRLGTVNADGAQELFLYFLTKQGRVETTNYRTVRLPEAQEVPLFVKEKFGDFYRDLFSQQVKRESERGIFMEYAWDMNWCDPCAADPLSAEELRNLGVSWQESSGRMGKSLPMAQNVFLTRLHVRYDAAHFPEDLMFQETSDRGNYQARYILRHPWTGTEDCAAATAYRQQLRERYEQEAQTLASLTGWNISEIRHTMKLASLPVEKEKKWYQRLWNN
;
A
#
# COMPACT_ATOMS: atom_id res chain seq x y z
N MET A 1 -34.48 6.94 -70.92
CA MET A 1 -33.02 7.11 -70.86
C MET A 1 -32.75 8.30 -69.97
N GLU A 2 -32.50 8.08 -68.69
CA GLU A 2 -32.24 9.16 -67.73
C GLU A 2 -30.73 9.40 -67.59
N GLN A 3 -30.35 10.67 -67.44
CA GLN A 3 -28.98 11.05 -67.08
C GLN A 3 -28.88 11.10 -65.56
N GLN A 4 -28.15 10.17 -64.96
CA GLN A 4 -27.91 10.18 -63.52
C GLN A 4 -26.85 11.22 -63.16
N HIS A 5 -27.24 12.23 -62.39
CA HIS A 5 -26.29 13.09 -61.69
C HIS A 5 -25.60 12.29 -60.57
N ALA A 6 -24.31 11.99 -60.75
CA ALA A 6 -23.48 11.50 -59.66
C ALA A 6 -23.08 12.67 -58.76
N ASN A 7 -23.49 12.64 -57.49
CA ASN A 7 -22.92 13.50 -56.47
C ASN A 7 -21.45 13.08 -56.20
N PRO A 8 -20.54 14.02 -55.90
CA PRO A 8 -19.22 13.66 -55.41
C PRO A 8 -19.32 12.96 -54.05
N GLU A 9 -18.60 11.84 -53.88
CA GLU A 9 -18.46 11.22 -52.56
C GLU A 9 -17.69 12.14 -51.61
N PRO A 10 -18.05 12.20 -50.31
CA PRO A 10 -17.31 12.99 -49.34
C PRO A 10 -15.95 12.34 -49.04
N ASP A 11 -14.88 13.12 -49.19
CA ASP A 11 -13.51 12.71 -48.90
C ASP A 11 -13.38 12.21 -47.43
N PRO A 12 -12.95 10.95 -47.20
CA PRO A 12 -12.87 10.36 -45.87
C PRO A 12 -11.69 10.86 -45.00
N SER A 13 -10.92 11.85 -45.47
CA SER A 13 -9.83 12.48 -44.70
C SER A 13 -10.29 13.42 -43.58
N ALA A 14 -11.60 13.66 -43.43
CA ALA A 14 -12.18 14.55 -42.43
C ALA A 14 -11.85 14.15 -40.97
N SER A 15 -11.09 15.03 -40.28
CA SER A 15 -10.97 15.08 -38.81
C SER A 15 -10.39 13.85 -38.09
N ARG A 16 -9.13 13.48 -38.37
CA ARG A 16 -8.31 12.78 -37.36
C ARG A 16 -7.85 13.77 -36.28
N GLN A 17 -8.37 13.65 -35.07
CA GLN A 17 -7.95 14.48 -33.93
C GLN A 17 -6.50 14.17 -33.50
N ASP A 18 -5.78 15.18 -33.02
CA ASP A 18 -4.41 15.03 -32.51
C ASP A 18 -4.41 14.11 -31.27
N PRO A 19 -3.79 12.91 -31.31
CA PRO A 19 -3.91 11.91 -30.26
C PRO A 19 -3.29 12.35 -28.92
N ARG A 20 -2.49 13.42 -28.91
CA ARG A 20 -1.96 14.04 -27.69
C ARG A 20 -3.07 14.59 -26.79
N TYR A 21 -4.25 14.91 -27.33
CA TYR A 21 -5.41 15.25 -26.49
C TYR A 21 -5.88 14.07 -25.63
N TYR A 22 -5.88 12.84 -26.17
CA TYR A 22 -6.20 11.64 -25.39
C TYR A 22 -5.14 11.37 -24.30
N GLN A 23 -3.86 11.62 -24.61
CA GLN A 23 -2.77 11.50 -23.62
C GLN A 23 -2.93 12.52 -22.48
N ILE A 24 -3.21 13.79 -22.79
CA ILE A 24 -3.47 14.84 -21.79
C ILE A 24 -4.72 14.50 -20.96
N ALA A 25 -5.80 14.05 -21.59
CA ALA A 25 -7.02 13.65 -20.89
C ALA A 25 -6.78 12.45 -19.95
N SER A 26 -6.02 11.45 -20.40
CA SER A 26 -5.68 10.27 -19.59
C SER A 26 -4.83 10.64 -18.37
N LEU A 27 -3.71 11.35 -18.58
CA LEU A 27 -2.79 11.75 -17.51
C LEU A 27 -3.43 12.77 -16.56
N GLY A 28 -4.27 13.67 -17.08
CA GLY A 28 -5.01 14.65 -16.29
C GLY A 28 -6.11 14.01 -15.43
N THR A 29 -6.90 13.09 -15.99
CA THR A 29 -7.92 12.33 -15.23
C THR A 29 -7.25 11.48 -14.15
N LEU A 30 -6.13 10.84 -14.48
CA LEU A 30 -5.35 10.05 -13.53
C LEU A 30 -4.75 10.90 -12.41
N LEU A 31 -4.31 12.14 -12.70
CA LEU A 31 -3.78 13.06 -11.69
C LEU A 31 -4.89 13.54 -10.75
N ILE A 32 -6.06 13.89 -11.29
CA ILE A 32 -7.24 14.26 -10.50
C ILE A 32 -7.68 13.09 -9.61
N TYR A 33 -7.76 11.87 -10.15
CA TYR A 33 -8.08 10.67 -9.38
C TYR A 33 -7.02 10.37 -8.30
N GLY A 34 -5.74 10.52 -8.64
CA GLY A 34 -4.63 10.37 -7.70
C GLY A 34 -4.77 11.29 -6.48
N LEU A 35 -5.07 12.57 -6.73
CA LEU A 35 -5.24 13.58 -5.67
C LEU A 35 -6.52 13.39 -4.86
N CYS A 36 -7.64 13.11 -5.51
CA CYS A 36 -8.96 13.08 -4.87
C CYS A 36 -9.31 11.73 -4.22
N TRP A 37 -8.67 10.62 -4.64
CA TRP A 37 -9.07 9.25 -4.27
C TRP A 37 -7.91 8.39 -3.74
N LEU A 38 -6.72 8.50 -4.35
CA LEU A 38 -5.53 7.78 -3.88
C LEU A 38 -4.71 8.60 -2.88
N HIS A 39 -5.20 9.78 -2.50
CA HIS A 39 -4.55 10.76 -1.63
C HIS A 39 -3.06 10.95 -1.95
N PHE A 40 -2.74 11.13 -3.23
CA PHE A 40 -1.39 11.43 -3.70
C PHE A 40 -0.81 12.60 -2.91
N ASP A 41 0.33 12.33 -2.25
CA ASP A 41 1.11 13.30 -1.50
C ASP A 41 1.80 14.30 -2.46
N LEU A 42 1.01 15.23 -2.97
CA LEU A 42 1.38 16.15 -4.04
C LEU A 42 0.59 17.45 -3.88
N SER A 43 1.24 18.50 -3.38
CA SER A 43 0.54 19.75 -3.07
C SER A 43 0.02 20.44 -4.34
N ILE A 44 -1.15 21.09 -4.24
CA ILE A 44 -1.71 21.91 -5.35
C ILE A 44 -0.70 22.98 -5.80
N ARG A 45 0.11 23.52 -4.87
CA ARG A 45 1.19 24.46 -5.16
C ARG A 45 2.24 23.83 -6.09
N GLN A 46 2.66 22.60 -5.82
CA GLN A 46 3.63 21.87 -6.63
C GLN A 46 3.10 21.61 -8.06
N ILE A 47 1.82 21.26 -8.20
CA ILE A 47 1.17 21.06 -9.52
C ILE A 47 1.18 22.36 -10.33
N VAL A 48 0.72 23.46 -9.73
CA VAL A 48 0.67 24.78 -10.36
C VAL A 48 2.08 25.24 -10.77
N VAL A 49 3.09 25.05 -9.92
CA VAL A 49 4.48 25.38 -10.22
C VAL A 49 5.05 24.49 -11.33
N THR A 50 4.82 23.18 -11.30
CA THR A 50 5.33 22.22 -12.30
C THR A 50 4.72 22.48 -13.68
N ILE A 51 3.39 22.64 -13.76
CA ILE A 51 2.69 22.93 -15.03
C ILE A 51 3.00 24.35 -15.52
N GLY A 52 2.96 25.34 -14.64
CA GLY A 52 3.26 26.74 -14.97
C GLY A 52 4.68 26.93 -15.49
N THR A 53 5.68 26.35 -14.80
CA THR A 53 7.09 26.42 -15.23
C THR A 53 7.32 25.66 -16.53
N ALA A 54 6.68 24.51 -16.74
CA ALA A 54 6.77 23.78 -18.00
C ALA A 54 6.19 24.57 -19.19
N LEU A 55 5.01 25.18 -19.02
CA LEU A 55 4.39 26.03 -20.05
C LEU A 55 5.22 27.29 -20.32
N LEU A 56 5.73 27.95 -19.28
CA LEU A 56 6.59 29.14 -19.41
C LEU A 56 7.91 28.81 -20.11
N THR A 57 8.55 27.69 -19.76
CA THR A 57 9.80 27.24 -20.39
C THR A 57 9.56 26.84 -21.86
N GLN A 58 8.42 26.25 -22.17
CA GLN A 58 8.02 25.94 -23.54
C GLN A 58 7.77 27.22 -24.36
N TYR A 59 7.16 28.24 -23.76
CA TYR A 59 6.89 29.53 -24.41
C TYR A 59 8.19 30.31 -24.67
N VAL A 60 9.03 30.48 -23.66
CA VAL A 60 10.34 31.14 -23.77
C VAL A 60 11.25 30.39 -24.74
N GLY A 61 11.30 29.05 -24.67
CA GLY A 61 12.08 28.23 -25.61
C GLY A 61 11.58 28.33 -27.06
N THR A 62 10.26 28.40 -27.28
CA THR A 62 9.68 28.66 -28.61
C THR A 62 10.16 30.00 -29.17
N ILE A 63 10.23 31.06 -28.35
CA ILE A 63 10.74 32.38 -28.77
C ILE A 63 12.25 32.33 -29.03
N LEU A 64 13.06 31.84 -28.08
CA LEU A 64 14.52 31.81 -28.19
C LEU A 64 15.04 31.00 -29.38
N VAL A 65 14.28 29.99 -29.83
CA VAL A 65 14.63 29.13 -30.98
C VAL A 65 13.84 29.54 -32.25
N ASN A 66 13.12 30.68 -32.22
CA ASN A 66 12.33 31.22 -33.34
C ASN A 66 11.39 30.19 -34.00
N LEU A 67 10.73 29.36 -33.18
CA LEU A 67 9.78 28.36 -33.69
C LEU A 67 8.45 29.01 -34.08
N PRO A 68 7.80 28.60 -35.19
CA PRO A 68 6.65 29.31 -35.76
C PRO A 68 5.35 29.18 -34.94
N ALA A 69 5.31 28.32 -33.91
CA ALA A 69 4.15 28.16 -33.04
C ALA A 69 4.54 27.63 -31.65
N PHE A 70 3.73 27.94 -30.65
CA PHE A 70 3.84 27.42 -29.28
C PHE A 70 3.07 26.10 -29.13
N ASP A 71 3.79 25.00 -28.87
CA ASP A 71 3.19 23.68 -28.64
C ASP A 71 3.00 23.38 -27.14
N ALA A 72 1.90 23.89 -26.59
CA ALA A 72 1.48 23.59 -25.22
C ALA A 72 1.29 22.10 -24.95
N LYS A 73 0.96 21.28 -25.96
CA LYS A 73 0.54 19.87 -25.76
C LYS A 73 1.70 19.02 -25.28
N SER A 74 2.88 19.21 -25.88
CA SER A 74 4.10 18.53 -25.45
C SER A 74 4.52 18.93 -24.03
N ALA A 75 4.32 20.19 -23.65
CA ALA A 75 4.62 20.66 -22.29
C ALA A 75 3.66 20.04 -21.26
N LEU A 76 2.34 20.06 -21.53
CA LEU A 76 1.31 19.48 -20.66
C LEU A 76 1.53 17.98 -20.41
N ILE A 77 1.83 17.19 -21.45
CA ILE A 77 2.13 15.74 -21.28
C ILE A 77 3.33 15.56 -20.36
N SER A 78 4.43 16.29 -20.60
CA SER A 78 5.63 16.16 -19.78
C SER A 78 5.43 16.60 -18.32
N SER A 79 4.68 17.67 -18.06
CA SER A 79 4.41 18.17 -16.71
C SER A 79 3.38 17.34 -15.95
N LEU A 80 2.34 16.80 -16.62
CA LEU A 80 1.40 15.87 -15.98
C LEU A 80 2.11 14.58 -15.56
N SER A 81 2.98 14.02 -16.42
CA SER A 81 3.81 12.86 -16.06
C SER A 81 4.82 13.15 -14.95
N LEU A 82 5.31 14.40 -14.81
CA LEU A 82 6.08 14.81 -13.63
C LEU A 82 5.21 14.84 -12.37
N CYS A 83 4.03 15.47 -12.40
CA CYS A 83 3.11 15.54 -11.26
C CYS A 83 2.71 14.13 -10.77
N LEU A 84 2.46 13.21 -11.70
CA LEU A 84 2.10 11.83 -11.38
C LEU A 84 3.23 11.06 -10.68
N LEU A 85 4.50 11.29 -11.06
CA LEU A 85 5.63 10.48 -10.59
C LEU A 85 6.48 11.13 -9.49
N LEU A 86 6.83 12.41 -9.62
CA LEU A 86 7.81 13.10 -8.77
C LEU A 86 7.19 13.54 -7.44
N ARG A 87 7.85 13.21 -6.33
CA ARG A 87 7.54 13.67 -4.98
C ARG A 87 8.74 14.47 -4.45
N THR A 88 8.48 15.64 -3.89
CA THR A 88 9.47 16.55 -3.29
C THR A 88 8.72 17.68 -2.56
N ASP A 89 9.19 18.05 -1.37
CA ASP A 89 8.57 19.11 -0.56
C ASP A 89 8.93 20.53 -1.05
N ASP A 90 9.97 20.64 -1.87
CA ASP A 90 10.49 21.92 -2.35
C ASP A 90 9.90 22.30 -3.73
N LEU A 91 9.16 23.41 -3.75
CA LEU A 91 8.60 23.99 -4.98
C LEU A 91 9.68 24.42 -5.98
N THR A 92 10.89 24.78 -5.52
CA THR A 92 12.02 25.12 -6.40
C THR A 92 12.57 23.88 -7.12
N VAL A 93 12.59 22.71 -6.45
CA VAL A 93 12.94 21.42 -7.06
C VAL A 93 11.87 21.02 -8.08
N ALA A 94 10.59 21.20 -7.76
CA ALA A 94 9.49 20.94 -8.69
C ALA A 94 9.53 21.87 -9.94
N ALA A 95 9.91 23.13 -9.76
CA ALA A 95 10.17 24.06 -10.86
C ALA A 95 11.40 23.63 -11.68
N LEU A 96 12.50 23.24 -11.02
CA LEU A 96 13.73 22.78 -11.66
C LEU A 96 13.49 21.52 -12.50
N ALA A 97 12.72 20.56 -11.99
CA ALA A 97 12.33 19.36 -12.73
C ALA A 97 11.53 19.70 -14.00
N ALA A 98 10.56 20.62 -13.89
CA ALA A 98 9.80 21.11 -15.04
C ALA A 98 10.68 21.86 -16.07
N PHE A 99 11.58 22.73 -15.59
CA PHE A 99 12.54 23.45 -16.42
C PHE A 99 13.50 22.51 -17.16
N LEU A 100 14.08 21.52 -16.46
CA LEU A 100 14.96 20.51 -17.06
C LEU A 100 14.21 19.65 -18.09
N ALA A 101 12.98 19.22 -17.78
CA ALA A 101 12.17 18.42 -18.69
C ALA A 101 11.82 19.16 -19.99
N ILE A 102 11.57 20.48 -19.93
CA ILE A 102 11.19 21.24 -21.12
C ILE A 102 12.41 21.84 -21.83
N GLY A 103 13.37 22.40 -21.10
CA GLY A 103 14.60 22.99 -21.63
C GLY A 103 15.47 21.98 -22.40
N SER A 104 15.53 20.72 -21.91
CA SER A 104 16.24 19.64 -22.63
C SER A 104 15.67 19.35 -24.02
N LYS A 105 14.37 19.58 -24.27
CA LYS A 105 13.76 19.47 -25.60
C LYS A 105 14.32 20.47 -26.61
N PHE A 106 14.94 21.56 -26.16
CA PHE A 106 15.55 22.57 -27.02
C PHE A 106 17.06 22.37 -27.13
N VAL A 107 17.74 22.11 -26.01
CA VAL A 107 19.22 22.03 -25.94
C VAL A 107 19.77 20.67 -26.36
N LEU A 108 19.16 19.57 -25.91
CA LEU A 108 19.70 18.22 -26.09
C LEU A 108 19.08 17.55 -27.32
N ARG A 109 19.50 18.00 -28.51
CA ARG A 109 19.01 17.51 -29.81
C ARG A 109 20.09 16.82 -30.65
N TRP A 110 19.64 15.90 -31.50
CA TRP A 110 20.46 15.30 -32.56
C TRP A 110 19.62 15.21 -33.84
N HIS A 111 20.01 15.93 -34.90
CA HIS A 111 19.28 15.98 -36.18
C HIS A 111 17.75 16.15 -36.00
N ASP A 112 17.30 17.15 -35.23
CA ASP A 112 15.88 17.43 -34.91
C ASP A 112 15.08 16.37 -34.13
N LYS A 113 15.74 15.31 -33.64
CA LYS A 113 15.23 14.47 -32.54
C LYS A 113 15.67 15.03 -31.19
N HIS A 114 14.91 14.73 -30.14
CA HIS A 114 15.37 14.93 -28.76
C HIS A 114 16.29 13.75 -28.39
N LEU A 115 17.42 14.00 -27.75
CA LEU A 115 18.37 12.94 -27.38
C LEU A 115 17.86 12.10 -26.20
N PHE A 116 17.15 12.70 -25.26
CA PHE A 116 16.59 12.05 -24.08
C PHE A 116 15.08 12.29 -23.97
N ASN A 117 14.35 11.35 -23.36
CA ASN A 117 12.95 11.60 -23.00
C ASN A 117 12.88 12.71 -21.93
N PRO A 118 12.08 13.77 -22.14
CA PRO A 118 12.08 14.98 -21.31
C PRO A 118 11.77 14.70 -19.84
N THR A 119 10.68 13.98 -19.58
CA THR A 119 10.26 13.63 -18.22
C THR A 119 11.23 12.64 -17.59
N ASN A 120 11.70 11.64 -18.35
CA ASN A 120 12.67 10.67 -17.84
C ASN A 120 14.00 11.31 -17.42
N LEU A 121 14.53 12.26 -18.21
CA LEU A 121 15.73 13.01 -17.85
C LEU A 121 15.56 13.78 -16.55
N ALA A 122 14.47 14.55 -16.42
CA ALA A 122 14.20 15.29 -15.19
C ALA A 122 14.08 14.35 -13.97
N LEU A 123 13.28 13.28 -14.07
CA LEU A 123 13.15 12.28 -12.99
C LEU A 123 14.50 11.63 -12.65
N THR A 124 15.33 11.30 -13.64
CA THR A 124 16.67 10.73 -13.44
C THR A 124 17.55 11.70 -12.65
N VAL A 125 17.54 13.00 -13.00
CA VAL A 125 18.35 14.01 -12.31
C VAL A 125 17.84 14.24 -10.88
N MET A 126 16.52 14.29 -10.63
CA MET A 126 15.97 14.43 -9.28
C MET A 126 16.28 13.20 -8.40
N LEU A 127 16.12 11.99 -8.92
CA LEU A 127 16.45 10.73 -8.23
C LEU A 127 17.95 10.59 -7.97
N GLY A 128 18.79 10.96 -8.95
CA GLY A 128 20.25 10.85 -8.85
C GLY A 128 20.90 11.89 -7.94
N SER A 129 20.24 13.03 -7.73
CA SER A 129 20.67 14.08 -6.79
C SER A 129 20.05 13.97 -5.40
N GLY A 130 19.06 13.08 -5.21
CA GLY A 130 18.31 12.95 -3.95
C GLY A 130 17.30 14.07 -3.69
N LEU A 131 17.09 14.99 -4.63
CA LEU A 131 16.17 16.12 -4.48
C LEU A 131 14.68 15.72 -4.57
N GLY A 132 14.37 14.55 -5.11
CA GLY A 132 13.01 14.03 -5.15
C GLY A 132 12.96 12.53 -5.43
N TRP A 133 11.84 11.91 -5.04
CA TRP A 133 11.60 10.46 -5.14
C TRP A 133 10.38 10.13 -6.01
N ILE A 134 10.12 8.84 -6.20
CA ILE A 134 8.91 8.31 -6.83
C ILE A 134 8.31 7.29 -5.87
N SER A 135 7.03 7.44 -5.50
CA SER A 135 6.31 6.43 -4.72
C SER A 135 5.84 5.28 -5.61
N PRO A 136 6.26 4.02 -5.38
CA PRO A 136 5.81 2.88 -6.19
C PRO A 136 4.40 2.39 -5.82
N GLY A 137 4.02 2.48 -4.54
CA GLY A 137 2.81 1.86 -4.00
C GLY A 137 1.52 2.69 -4.08
N GLN A 138 1.63 3.99 -4.37
CA GLN A 138 0.49 4.93 -4.40
C GLN A 138 -0.62 4.59 -5.42
N TRP A 139 -0.40 3.64 -6.33
CA TRP A 139 -1.23 3.43 -7.51
C TRP A 139 -2.49 2.58 -7.28
N GLY A 140 -2.45 1.61 -6.36
CA GLY A 140 -3.57 0.69 -6.05
C GLY A 140 -4.00 -0.22 -7.21
N GLN A 141 -4.39 -1.48 -6.94
CA GLN A 141 -4.68 -2.44 -8.02
C GLN A 141 -5.81 -1.97 -8.96
N THR A 142 -6.89 -1.41 -8.42
CA THR A 142 -8.03 -0.90 -9.20
C THR A 142 -7.65 0.23 -10.15
N ALA A 143 -6.82 1.17 -9.70
CA ALA A 143 -6.44 2.34 -10.50
C ALA A 143 -5.20 2.09 -11.37
N TRP A 144 -4.33 1.15 -11.00
CA TRP A 144 -3.39 0.53 -11.95
C TRP A 144 -4.13 -0.14 -13.11
N LEU A 145 -5.17 -0.93 -12.84
CA LEU A 145 -5.95 -1.60 -13.88
C LEU A 145 -6.73 -0.60 -14.75
N ALA A 146 -7.38 0.40 -14.14
CA ALA A 146 -8.04 1.48 -14.88
C ALA A 146 -7.04 2.27 -15.74
N PHE A 147 -5.83 2.51 -15.24
CA PHE A 147 -4.78 3.18 -16.00
C PHE A 147 -4.17 2.29 -17.09
N LEU A 148 -4.04 0.97 -16.88
CA LEU A 148 -3.66 0.02 -17.92
C LEU A 148 -4.70 0.02 -19.05
N ILE A 149 -5.99 0.03 -18.72
CA ILE A 149 -7.08 0.15 -19.70
C ILE A 149 -7.00 1.50 -20.43
N ALA A 150 -6.74 2.61 -19.73
CA ALA A 150 -6.55 3.92 -20.35
C ALA A 150 -5.31 3.96 -21.28
N CYS A 151 -4.20 3.32 -20.88
CA CYS A 151 -2.96 3.15 -21.64
C CYS A 151 -3.16 2.32 -22.92
N LEU A 152 -3.85 1.18 -22.82
CA LEU A 152 -4.21 0.34 -23.96
C LEU A 152 -5.21 1.07 -24.87
N GLY A 153 -6.17 1.81 -24.30
CA GLY A 153 -7.02 2.74 -25.03
C GLY A 153 -6.21 3.80 -25.80
N SER A 154 -5.18 4.37 -25.18
CA SER A 154 -4.23 5.29 -25.83
C SER A 154 -3.52 4.63 -27.00
N LEU A 155 -3.02 3.40 -26.83
CA LEU A 155 -2.34 2.61 -27.86
C LEU A 155 -3.25 2.35 -29.09
N VAL A 156 -4.53 2.08 -28.85
CA VAL A 156 -5.55 1.87 -29.89
C VAL A 156 -5.94 3.18 -30.57
N VAL A 157 -6.25 4.23 -29.80
CA VAL A 157 -6.66 5.56 -30.31
C VAL A 157 -5.53 6.25 -31.09
N THR A 158 -4.27 6.08 -30.69
CA THR A 158 -3.09 6.63 -31.37
C THR A 158 -2.74 5.94 -32.69
N ARG A 159 -3.39 4.80 -33.03
CA ARG A 159 -3.10 3.96 -34.21
C ARG A 159 -1.59 3.63 -34.40
N ALA A 160 -1.01 3.05 -33.36
CA ALA A 160 0.01 2.00 -33.46
C ALA A 160 1.34 2.25 -34.24
N ALA A 161 1.77 3.49 -34.47
CA ALA A 161 3.07 3.77 -35.11
C ALA A 161 4.32 3.48 -34.23
N ARG A 162 4.11 3.25 -32.93
CA ARG A 162 5.14 2.95 -31.91
C ARG A 162 4.67 1.91 -30.88
N ALA A 163 3.72 1.05 -31.26
CA ALA A 163 3.28 -0.05 -30.38
C ALA A 163 4.34 -1.18 -30.28
N ASP A 164 5.18 -1.30 -31.30
CA ASP A 164 6.29 -2.25 -31.39
C ASP A 164 7.30 -2.09 -30.24
N VAL A 165 7.80 -0.88 -29.98
CA VAL A 165 8.76 -0.63 -28.89
C VAL A 165 8.14 -0.89 -27.51
N THR A 166 6.88 -0.50 -27.30
CA THR A 166 6.15 -0.69 -26.04
C THR A 166 5.94 -2.17 -25.75
N LEU A 167 5.46 -2.95 -26.73
CA LEU A 167 5.20 -4.38 -26.57
C LEU A 167 6.50 -5.19 -26.49
N ALA A 168 7.54 -4.84 -27.26
CA ALA A 168 8.85 -5.50 -27.18
C ALA A 168 9.52 -5.26 -25.83
N PHE A 169 9.43 -4.05 -25.27
CA PHE A 169 9.95 -3.75 -23.93
C PHE A 169 9.19 -4.53 -22.87
N LEU A 170 7.85 -4.46 -22.86
CA LEU A 170 7.04 -5.16 -21.87
C LEU A 170 7.27 -6.68 -21.94
N ALA A 171 7.22 -7.29 -23.12
CA ALA A 171 7.44 -8.73 -23.28
C ALA A 171 8.85 -9.16 -22.85
N CYS A 172 9.89 -8.37 -23.15
CA CYS A 172 11.26 -8.69 -22.75
C CYS A 172 11.48 -8.47 -21.25
N TYR A 173 11.19 -7.29 -20.72
CA TYR A 173 11.42 -6.95 -19.31
C TYR A 173 10.58 -7.85 -18.40
N VAL A 174 9.29 -8.04 -18.67
CA VAL A 174 8.42 -8.97 -17.89
C VAL A 174 8.89 -10.41 -18.04
N GLY A 175 9.24 -10.85 -19.25
CA GLY A 175 9.81 -12.18 -19.48
C GLY A 175 11.10 -12.42 -18.68
N LEU A 176 11.94 -11.40 -18.53
CA LEU A 176 13.15 -11.44 -17.71
C LEU A 176 12.85 -11.45 -16.20
N LEU A 177 11.83 -10.73 -15.72
CA LEU A 177 11.37 -10.83 -14.32
C LEU A 177 10.89 -12.25 -13.99
N PHE A 178 10.03 -12.83 -14.83
CA PHE A 178 9.56 -14.21 -14.66
C PHE A 178 10.70 -15.24 -14.79
N ALA A 179 11.58 -15.10 -15.78
CA ALA A 179 12.72 -16.00 -15.94
C ALA A 179 13.72 -15.92 -14.77
N ARG A 180 13.92 -14.71 -14.20
CA ARG A 180 14.70 -14.52 -12.97
C ARG A 180 14.03 -15.24 -11.79
N ALA A 181 12.72 -15.06 -11.61
CA ALA A 181 11.97 -15.67 -10.51
C ALA A 181 12.05 -17.21 -10.56
N VAL A 182 11.69 -17.81 -11.70
CA VAL A 182 11.78 -19.27 -11.94
C VAL A 182 13.21 -19.80 -11.75
N ARG A 183 14.24 -19.04 -12.14
CA ARG A 183 15.65 -19.43 -11.96
C ARG A 183 16.11 -19.45 -10.50
N LEU A 184 15.52 -18.61 -9.65
CA LEU A 184 15.88 -18.50 -8.23
C LEU A 184 15.00 -19.37 -7.32
N GLY A 185 13.84 -19.80 -7.80
CA GLY A 185 12.80 -20.43 -6.98
C GLY A 185 11.88 -19.42 -6.30
N ASP A 186 11.90 -18.15 -6.73
CA ASP A 186 11.03 -17.09 -6.23
C ASP A 186 9.56 -17.40 -6.62
N PRO A 187 8.57 -17.21 -5.70
CA PRO A 187 7.16 -17.31 -6.05
C PRO A 187 6.75 -16.39 -7.20
N LEU A 188 5.88 -16.88 -8.10
CA LEU A 188 5.43 -16.13 -9.28
C LEU A 188 4.57 -14.88 -8.95
N THR A 189 4.16 -14.71 -7.69
CA THR A 189 3.54 -13.49 -7.17
C THR A 189 4.50 -12.30 -7.19
N ILE A 190 5.80 -12.51 -6.99
CA ILE A 190 6.82 -11.45 -6.96
C ILE A 190 6.94 -10.73 -8.32
N PRO A 191 7.18 -11.41 -9.46
CA PRO A 191 7.16 -10.74 -10.76
C PRO A 191 5.76 -10.22 -11.14
N LEU A 192 4.67 -10.82 -10.63
CA LEU A 192 3.31 -10.33 -10.88
C LEU A 192 3.08 -8.95 -10.23
N HIS A 193 3.39 -8.79 -8.94
CA HIS A 193 3.27 -7.51 -8.23
C HIS A 193 4.21 -6.44 -8.80
N GLN A 194 5.39 -6.82 -9.30
CA GLN A 194 6.31 -5.89 -9.99
C GLN A 194 5.74 -5.33 -11.31
N ILE A 195 4.73 -5.97 -11.91
CA ILE A 195 4.01 -5.48 -13.10
C ILE A 195 2.88 -4.50 -12.71
N GLU A 196 2.34 -4.60 -11.50
CA GLU A 196 1.31 -3.71 -10.94
C GLU A 196 1.82 -2.29 -10.59
N SER A 197 3.00 -1.92 -11.11
CA SER A 197 3.57 -0.57 -10.96
C SER A 197 2.99 0.43 -11.96
N GLY A 198 2.34 1.48 -11.46
CA GLY A 198 1.93 2.62 -12.31
C GLY A 198 3.12 3.35 -12.96
N THR A 199 4.29 3.33 -12.33
CA THR A 199 5.55 3.85 -12.91
C THR A 199 5.96 3.07 -14.16
N LEU A 200 5.81 1.74 -14.16
CA LEU A 200 6.07 0.89 -15.33
C LEU A 200 5.09 1.20 -16.48
N LEU A 201 3.83 1.52 -16.17
CA LEU A 201 2.84 1.92 -17.17
C LEU A 201 3.12 3.30 -17.77
N ILE A 202 3.40 4.33 -16.95
CA ILE A 202 3.78 5.66 -17.48
C ILE A 202 5.03 5.54 -18.34
N PHE A 203 6.02 4.75 -17.90
CA PHE A 203 7.22 4.46 -18.66
C PHE A 203 6.92 3.81 -20.03
N ALA A 204 6.21 2.68 -20.03
CA ALA A 204 5.98 1.88 -21.23
C ALA A 204 5.11 2.60 -22.28
N PHE A 205 4.09 3.33 -21.85
CA PHE A 205 3.10 3.94 -22.74
C PHE A 205 3.37 5.42 -23.06
N PHE A 206 4.18 6.15 -22.26
CA PHE A 206 4.44 7.58 -22.47
C PHE A 206 5.92 8.00 -22.49
N MET A 207 6.87 7.13 -22.13
CA MET A 207 8.31 7.46 -22.16
C MET A 207 9.08 6.72 -23.26
N ILE A 208 9.11 5.38 -23.21
CA ILE A 208 9.81 4.56 -24.22
C ILE A 208 9.07 4.51 -25.57
N SER A 209 7.80 4.92 -25.59
CA SER A 209 6.97 5.03 -26.79
C SER A 209 7.15 6.35 -27.57
N ASP A 210 7.85 7.34 -26.99
CA ASP A 210 7.89 8.71 -27.55
C ASP A 210 8.53 8.71 -28.96
N PRO A 211 7.79 9.10 -30.02
CA PRO A 211 8.31 9.12 -31.38
C PRO A 211 9.44 10.14 -31.63
N LYS A 212 9.69 11.07 -30.69
CA LYS A 212 10.81 12.03 -30.78
C LYS A 212 12.11 11.56 -30.15
N THR A 213 12.11 10.45 -29.42
CA THR A 213 13.30 9.85 -28.78
C THR A 213 13.52 8.38 -29.13
N THR A 214 12.61 7.76 -29.88
CA THR A 214 12.75 6.37 -30.36
C THR A 214 13.43 6.28 -31.73
N PRO A 215 14.07 5.15 -32.07
CA PRO A 215 14.53 4.87 -33.43
C PRO A 215 13.41 4.91 -34.49
N ASP A 216 13.76 5.24 -35.73
CA ASP A 216 12.82 5.35 -36.85
C ASP A 216 12.50 4.00 -37.52
N SER A 217 13.43 3.04 -37.51
CA SER A 217 13.15 1.68 -37.99
C SER A 217 12.49 0.79 -36.94
N HIS A 218 11.63 -0.13 -37.40
CA HIS A 218 10.98 -1.15 -36.56
C HIS A 218 12.01 -2.07 -35.88
N ILE A 219 13.02 -2.52 -36.62
CA ILE A 219 14.11 -3.36 -36.09
C ILE A 219 14.92 -2.58 -35.05
N GLY A 220 15.27 -1.32 -35.34
CA GLY A 220 15.97 -0.45 -34.39
C GLY A 220 15.19 -0.25 -33.09
N ARG A 221 13.86 -0.11 -33.16
CA ARG A 221 12.99 -0.02 -31.98
C ARG A 221 12.96 -1.29 -31.15
N ILE A 222 12.89 -2.46 -31.77
CA ILE A 222 12.96 -3.73 -31.03
C ILE A 222 14.34 -3.88 -30.36
N VAL A 223 15.43 -3.65 -31.09
CA VAL A 223 16.79 -3.69 -30.52
C VAL A 223 16.94 -2.72 -29.34
N TYR A 224 16.44 -1.49 -29.48
CA TYR A 224 16.43 -0.49 -28.41
C TYR A 224 15.61 -0.94 -27.19
N ALA A 225 14.41 -1.48 -27.39
CA ALA A 225 13.57 -2.01 -26.31
C ALA A 225 14.23 -3.16 -25.55
N LEU A 226 14.92 -4.06 -26.26
CA LEU A 226 15.69 -5.15 -25.65
C LEU A 226 16.87 -4.60 -24.82
N LEU A 227 17.66 -3.69 -25.38
CA LEU A 227 18.79 -3.05 -24.67
C LEU A 227 18.32 -2.33 -23.39
N VAL A 228 17.25 -1.54 -23.48
CA VAL A 228 16.65 -0.87 -22.31
C VAL A 228 16.15 -1.89 -21.28
N SER A 229 15.56 -3.02 -21.71
CA SER A 229 15.11 -4.09 -20.81
C SER A 229 16.26 -4.75 -20.05
N PHE A 230 17.35 -5.09 -20.74
CA PHE A 230 18.54 -5.68 -20.11
C PHE A 230 19.25 -4.70 -19.17
N THR A 231 19.41 -3.44 -19.58
CA THR A 231 20.02 -2.41 -18.72
C THR A 231 19.14 -2.12 -17.50
N ALA A 232 17.82 -2.05 -17.65
CA ALA A 232 16.89 -1.89 -16.53
C ALA A 232 17.00 -3.04 -15.52
N LEU A 233 17.04 -4.29 -16.00
CA LEU A 233 17.21 -5.48 -15.17
C LEU A 233 18.56 -5.47 -14.42
N TYR A 234 19.65 -5.08 -15.10
CA TYR A 234 20.98 -5.00 -14.51
C TYR A 234 21.09 -3.88 -13.46
N VAL A 235 20.53 -2.70 -13.72
CA VAL A 235 20.49 -1.61 -12.72
C VAL A 235 19.67 -2.02 -11.48
N GLN A 236 18.55 -2.71 -11.69
CA GLN A 236 17.65 -3.11 -10.62
C GLN A 236 18.19 -4.25 -9.74
N PHE A 237 18.76 -5.30 -10.34
CA PHE A 237 19.16 -6.52 -9.63
C PHE A 237 20.67 -6.77 -9.57
N GLY A 238 21.47 -6.04 -10.35
CA GLY A 238 22.94 -6.08 -10.31
C GLY A 238 23.57 -4.88 -9.60
N LEU A 239 22.98 -3.68 -9.74
CA LEU A 239 23.40 -2.47 -9.03
C LEU A 239 22.49 -2.09 -7.84
N PHE A 240 21.44 -2.89 -7.59
CA PHE A 240 20.49 -2.73 -6.48
C PHE A 240 19.83 -1.33 -6.42
N LYS A 241 19.55 -0.70 -7.58
CA LYS A 241 18.91 0.61 -7.66
C LYS A 241 17.42 0.51 -8.06
N PRO A 242 16.50 1.17 -7.34
CA PRO A 242 15.09 1.20 -7.70
C PRO A 242 14.85 1.97 -9.02
N ASN A 243 13.66 1.79 -9.60
CA ASN A 243 13.23 2.42 -10.85
C ASN A 243 14.11 2.08 -12.08
N GLY A 244 14.61 0.83 -12.13
CA GLY A 244 15.46 0.30 -13.22
C GLY A 244 15.09 0.74 -14.65
N PRO A 245 13.80 0.72 -15.08
CA PRO A 245 13.40 1.18 -16.41
C PRO A 245 13.81 2.63 -16.74
N LEU A 246 13.73 3.56 -15.78
CA LEU A 246 14.10 4.97 -15.99
C LEU A 246 15.59 5.11 -16.29
N TRP A 247 16.42 4.40 -15.50
CA TRP A 247 17.87 4.32 -15.68
C TRP A 247 18.25 3.58 -16.97
N GLY A 248 17.53 2.53 -17.34
CA GLY A 248 17.72 1.82 -18.62
C GLY A 248 17.49 2.75 -19.82
N LEU A 249 16.39 3.50 -19.82
CA LEU A 249 16.06 4.43 -20.89
C LEU A 249 17.09 5.57 -21.00
N ILE A 250 17.53 6.15 -19.89
CA ILE A 250 18.49 7.25 -19.92
C ILE A 250 19.89 6.78 -20.37
N ALA A 251 20.32 5.60 -19.95
CA ALA A 251 21.61 5.03 -20.30
C ALA A 251 21.66 4.57 -21.77
N CYS A 252 20.57 4.03 -22.31
CA CYS A 252 20.50 3.62 -23.71
C CYS A 252 20.19 4.75 -24.69
N ALA A 253 19.61 5.88 -24.25
CA ALA A 253 19.20 6.97 -25.15
C ALA A 253 20.30 7.50 -26.09
N PRO A 254 21.59 7.65 -25.68
CA PRO A 254 22.68 8.00 -26.60
C PRO A 254 22.94 7.00 -27.73
N LEU A 255 22.41 5.78 -27.65
CA LEU A 255 22.51 4.78 -28.71
C LEU A 255 21.51 5.01 -29.85
N VAL A 256 20.44 5.79 -29.65
CA VAL A 256 19.39 6.02 -30.67
C VAL A 256 19.96 6.63 -31.96
N PRO A 257 20.83 7.67 -31.91
CA PRO A 257 21.58 8.14 -33.08
C PRO A 257 22.35 7.06 -33.85
N VAL A 258 22.98 6.13 -33.13
CA VAL A 258 23.79 5.04 -33.73
C VAL A 258 22.88 3.98 -34.35
N ILE A 259 21.77 3.66 -33.68
CA ILE A 259 20.75 2.73 -34.18
C ILE A 259 20.07 3.30 -35.44
N ASP A 260 19.75 4.59 -35.48
CA ASP A 260 19.18 5.25 -36.68
C ASP A 260 20.18 5.34 -37.85
N GLN A 261 21.49 5.39 -37.58
CA GLN A 261 22.53 5.31 -38.62
C GLN A 261 22.71 3.90 -39.18
N LEU A 262 22.69 2.88 -38.31
CA LEU A 262 22.87 1.46 -38.70
C LEU A 262 21.60 0.85 -39.30
N LEU A 263 20.42 1.29 -38.86
CA LEU A 263 19.11 0.79 -39.25
C LEU A 263 18.16 1.96 -39.58
N PRO A 264 18.36 2.65 -40.73
CA PRO A 264 17.55 3.81 -41.10
C PRO A 264 16.07 3.46 -41.30
N GLY A 265 15.19 4.45 -41.07
CA GLY A 265 13.75 4.30 -41.19
C GLY A 265 13.01 5.62 -41.39
N SER A 266 11.67 5.57 -41.47
CA SER A 266 10.85 6.76 -41.67
C SER A 266 10.64 7.56 -40.38
N ARG A 267 11.05 8.83 -40.41
CA ARG A 267 10.84 9.80 -39.33
C ARG A 267 9.36 10.01 -39.04
N TYR A 268 8.99 9.94 -37.76
CA TYR A 268 7.63 10.25 -37.33
C TYR A 268 7.36 11.76 -37.32
N GLN A 269 6.22 12.14 -37.89
CA GLN A 269 5.69 13.51 -37.87
C GLN A 269 4.28 13.49 -37.26
N TRP A 270 3.96 14.50 -36.45
CA TRP A 270 2.60 14.71 -35.98
C TRP A 270 1.74 15.27 -37.12
N ALA A 271 0.46 14.89 -37.17
CA ALA A 271 -0.47 15.45 -38.14
C ALA A 271 -0.69 16.95 -37.85
N HIS A 272 -0.19 17.82 -38.72
CA HIS A 272 -0.52 19.24 -38.69
C HIS A 272 -1.94 19.45 -39.21
N ALA A 273 -2.70 20.33 -38.56
CA ALA A 273 -3.98 20.79 -39.11
C ALA A 273 -3.68 21.58 -40.40
N SER A 274 -4.36 21.23 -41.49
CA SER A 274 -4.18 21.85 -42.80
C SER A 274 -4.72 23.29 -42.81
N THR A 275 -3.85 24.26 -42.57
CA THR A 275 -4.12 25.67 -42.88
C THR A 275 -4.30 25.80 -44.39
N GLY A 276 -5.53 26.03 -44.84
CA GLY A 276 -5.88 26.03 -46.26
C GLY A 276 -5.13 27.10 -47.05
N GLY A 277 -4.28 26.67 -47.98
CA GLY A 277 -3.64 27.50 -48.99
C GLY A 277 -3.66 26.77 -50.33
N SER A 278 -4.13 27.45 -51.38
CA SER A 278 -4.36 26.83 -52.70
C SER A 278 -3.05 26.50 -53.44
N PRO A 279 -2.96 25.38 -54.18
CA PRO A 279 -1.74 24.98 -54.87
C PRO A 279 -1.59 25.63 -56.25
N HIS A 280 -0.35 25.93 -56.65
CA HIS A 280 0.06 26.05 -58.05
C HIS A 280 0.77 24.75 -58.50
N PRO A 281 0.50 24.22 -59.71
CA PRO A 281 1.07 22.94 -60.16
C PRO A 281 2.39 23.09 -60.94
N ALA A 282 3.30 22.14 -60.74
CA ALA A 282 4.47 21.86 -61.60
C ALA A 282 4.76 20.33 -61.61
N PRO A 283 5.39 19.75 -62.66
CA PRO A 283 5.17 18.35 -63.02
C PRO A 283 6.15 17.29 -62.45
N ILE A 284 5.73 16.02 -62.58
CA ILE A 284 6.37 14.79 -62.06
C ILE A 284 7.43 14.23 -63.03
N PRO A 285 8.55 13.68 -62.50
CA PRO A 285 8.97 12.31 -62.85
C PRO A 285 9.67 11.54 -61.69
N VAL A 286 9.78 10.19 -61.63
CA VAL A 286 8.94 9.05 -62.10
C VAL A 286 9.51 7.73 -61.49
N ARG A 287 8.69 6.67 -61.29
CA ARG A 287 9.03 5.33 -60.68
C ARG A 287 9.35 5.36 -59.16
N THR A 288 9.21 4.28 -58.38
CA THR A 288 8.98 2.84 -58.66
C THR A 288 7.96 2.19 -57.70
N LEU A 289 7.46 0.99 -58.02
CA LEU A 289 6.46 0.24 -57.22
C LEU A 289 7.03 -0.35 -55.91
N SER A 290 6.16 -0.51 -54.90
CA SER A 290 5.89 -1.81 -54.25
C SER A 290 4.63 -1.76 -53.34
N THR A 291 3.93 -2.87 -53.21
CA THR A 291 2.62 -2.99 -52.54
C THR A 291 2.67 -3.88 -51.29
N VAL A 292 2.07 -3.43 -50.17
CA VAL A 292 1.73 -4.29 -49.02
C VAL A 292 0.36 -3.88 -48.44
N LEU A 293 -0.35 -4.87 -47.89
CA LEU A 293 -1.68 -4.83 -47.26
C LEU A 293 -1.66 -4.02 -45.92
N SER A 294 -2.76 -3.77 -45.18
CA SER A 294 -4.11 -4.36 -45.19
C SER A 294 -5.17 -3.41 -44.58
N SER A 295 -6.45 -3.70 -44.77
CA SER A 295 -7.56 -3.01 -44.06
C SER A 295 -8.04 -3.82 -42.85
N THR A 296 -8.44 -3.15 -41.77
CA THR A 296 -9.24 -3.74 -40.68
C THR A 296 -10.40 -2.81 -40.30
N LYS A 297 -11.54 -3.42 -39.94
CA LYS A 297 -12.84 -2.75 -39.77
C LYS A 297 -12.92 -1.93 -38.48
N GLU A 298 -13.70 -0.86 -38.50
CA GLU A 298 -14.06 -0.06 -37.33
C GLU A 298 -15.42 -0.48 -36.75
N VAL A 299 -15.64 -0.27 -35.45
CA VAL A 299 -16.92 -0.52 -34.74
C VAL A 299 -17.25 0.71 -33.88
N SER A 300 -18.50 1.19 -33.94
CA SER A 300 -18.89 2.50 -33.38
C SER A 300 -19.26 2.46 -31.90
N MET A 301 -18.69 3.39 -31.11
CA MET A 301 -18.61 3.32 -29.64
C MET A 301 -19.48 4.37 -28.90
N ARG A 302 -20.63 4.77 -29.44
CA ARG A 302 -21.42 5.92 -28.95
C ARG A 302 -22.23 5.74 -27.63
N ARG A 303 -22.12 4.60 -26.93
CA ARG A 303 -23.00 4.26 -25.78
C ARG A 303 -22.34 4.27 -24.38
N ALA A 304 -21.03 4.51 -24.26
CA ALA A 304 -20.29 4.28 -23.01
C ALA A 304 -20.08 5.51 -22.09
N ILE A 305 -20.43 6.73 -22.53
CA ILE A 305 -19.94 7.98 -21.89
C ILE A 305 -20.77 8.41 -20.66
N ILE A 306 -22.06 8.08 -20.64
CA ILE A 306 -23.03 8.63 -19.66
C ILE A 306 -22.92 8.01 -18.25
N PRO A 307 -22.73 6.68 -18.05
CA PRO A 307 -22.71 6.09 -16.71
C PRO A 307 -21.58 6.60 -15.81
N SER A 308 -20.42 6.87 -16.41
CA SER A 308 -19.16 7.19 -15.71
C SER A 308 -19.19 8.49 -14.90
N VAL A 309 -20.14 9.39 -15.20
CA VAL A 309 -20.25 10.72 -14.58
C VAL A 309 -21.11 10.71 -13.31
N LEU A 310 -22.02 9.74 -13.14
CA LEU A 310 -22.80 9.62 -11.89
C LEU A 310 -22.01 8.94 -10.77
N PHE A 311 -21.14 7.98 -11.10
CA PHE A 311 -20.41 7.19 -10.10
C PHE A 311 -19.38 8.00 -9.30
N THR A 312 -18.86 9.09 -9.87
CA THR A 312 -17.87 9.96 -9.22
C THR A 312 -18.47 10.97 -8.23
N LEU A 313 -19.79 11.21 -8.22
CA LEU A 313 -20.41 12.11 -7.25
C LEU A 313 -20.75 11.44 -5.91
N SER A 314 -20.99 10.12 -5.89
CA SER A 314 -21.53 9.40 -4.72
C SER A 314 -20.52 9.04 -3.64
N LEU A 315 -19.23 9.32 -3.85
CA LEU A 315 -18.12 8.85 -3.01
C LEU A 315 -17.40 9.95 -2.22
N LEU A 316 -17.81 11.22 -2.38
CA LEU A 316 -17.20 12.39 -1.71
C LEU A 316 -17.74 12.64 -0.27
N ALA A 317 -18.27 11.62 0.41
CA ALA A 317 -19.05 11.81 1.63
C ALA A 317 -18.90 10.69 2.69
N TRP A 318 -17.70 10.53 3.26
CA TRP A 318 -17.43 10.25 4.70
C TRP A 318 -15.91 10.15 4.97
N GLY A 319 -15.48 10.27 6.24
CA GLY A 319 -14.09 10.02 6.66
C GLY A 319 -13.76 10.44 8.10
N GLY A 320 -12.72 9.83 8.69
CA GLY A 320 -12.12 10.17 10.00
C GLY A 320 -11.61 8.96 10.80
N ASP A 321 -10.45 9.10 11.48
CA ASP A 321 -10.08 8.61 12.85
C ASP A 321 -8.52 8.68 13.10
N ALA A 322 -8.01 8.53 14.35
CA ALA A 322 -6.62 8.90 14.78
C ALA A 322 -6.03 8.16 16.03
N LEU A 323 -4.73 8.36 16.40
CA LEU A 323 -3.89 7.40 17.21
C LEU A 323 -3.12 7.92 18.49
N ALA A 324 -2.13 7.17 19.07
CA ALA A 324 -1.25 7.30 20.31
C ALA A 324 -1.73 6.81 21.71
N PHE A 325 -1.00 6.31 22.74
CA PHE A 325 0.36 5.78 23.01
C PHE A 325 0.40 5.21 24.49
N CYS A 326 1.28 4.26 24.83
CA CYS A 326 1.34 3.58 26.16
C CYS A 326 2.12 4.27 27.30
N GLY A 327 1.87 5.54 27.61
CA GLY A 327 2.52 6.21 28.75
C GLY A 327 2.10 7.67 28.90
N PHE A 328 2.87 8.47 29.63
CA PHE A 328 2.48 9.87 29.90
C PHE A 328 3.56 10.90 29.56
N TYR A 329 3.07 12.10 29.24
CA TYR A 329 3.84 13.28 28.88
C TYR A 329 3.80 14.30 30.00
N VAL A 330 4.94 14.95 30.28
CA VAL A 330 5.07 16.02 31.28
C VAL A 330 5.62 17.27 30.60
N GLY A 331 4.86 18.36 30.61
CA GLY A 331 5.22 19.63 29.95
C GLY A 331 5.51 20.76 30.94
N LYS A 332 5.84 21.93 30.39
CA LYS A 332 6.02 23.19 31.14
C LYS A 332 4.91 24.19 30.79
N ALA A 333 4.52 25.01 31.78
CA ALA A 333 3.35 25.91 31.74
C ALA A 333 1.99 25.18 31.52
N ASP A 334 0.89 25.94 31.32
CA ASP A 334 -0.50 25.44 31.25
C ASP A 334 -0.85 24.73 29.93
N THR A 335 0.07 23.92 29.39
CA THR A 335 -0.14 23.13 28.17
C THR A 335 -0.91 21.84 28.49
N LYS A 336 -2.11 21.68 27.92
CA LYS A 336 -2.87 20.43 28.01
C LYS A 336 -2.45 19.49 26.87
N LEU A 337 -2.01 18.29 27.23
CA LEU A 337 -1.41 17.30 26.33
C LEU A 337 -2.24 16.01 26.37
N PHE A 338 -2.64 15.47 25.21
CA PHE A 338 -3.64 14.39 25.09
C PHE A 338 -3.22 13.26 24.13
N ASN A 339 -3.92 12.11 24.19
CA ASN A 339 -3.50 10.80 23.68
C ASN A 339 -4.75 9.95 23.25
N LYS A 340 -4.68 9.05 22.25
CA LYS A 340 -5.87 8.31 21.68
C LYS A 340 -5.77 6.79 21.35
N ALA A 341 -4.92 6.29 20.42
CA ALA A 341 -4.73 4.84 20.12
C ALA A 341 -3.28 4.33 19.95
N SER A 342 -2.71 3.63 20.92
CA SER A 342 -1.28 3.21 20.93
C SER A 342 -0.89 2.13 19.92
N GLU A 343 0.37 2.10 19.49
CA GLU A 343 1.01 0.90 18.91
C GLU A 343 2.26 0.50 19.72
N VAL A 344 2.34 -0.78 20.11
CA VAL A 344 3.52 -1.36 20.79
C VAL A 344 3.84 -2.75 20.23
N VAL A 345 5.09 -2.93 19.79
CA VAL A 345 5.65 -4.23 19.41
C VAL A 345 6.50 -4.75 20.56
N ILE A 346 6.29 -6.00 20.97
CA ILE A 346 7.01 -6.69 22.04
C ILE A 346 7.60 -7.98 21.48
N ALA A 347 8.88 -7.93 21.10
CA ALA A 347 9.64 -9.14 20.77
C ALA A 347 10.18 -9.74 22.07
N ARG A 348 9.79 -10.98 22.38
CA ARG A 348 10.21 -11.66 23.62
C ARG A 348 10.64 -13.10 23.38
N HIS A 349 11.75 -13.47 24.01
CA HIS A 349 12.16 -14.86 24.16
C HIS A 349 12.75 -15.07 25.57
N ASP A 350 12.16 -16.03 26.30
CA ASP A 350 12.45 -16.38 27.69
C ASP A 350 12.30 -15.19 28.67
N HIS A 351 13.38 -14.43 28.90
CA HIS A 351 13.40 -13.21 29.71
C HIS A 351 13.88 -11.97 28.94
N LYS A 352 14.47 -12.15 27.76
CA LYS A 352 14.93 -11.06 26.89
C LYS A 352 13.72 -10.45 26.19
N THR A 353 13.52 -9.16 26.35
CA THR A 353 12.37 -8.41 25.82
C THR A 353 12.86 -7.16 25.11
N VAL A 354 12.40 -6.94 23.88
CA VAL A 354 12.54 -5.68 23.16
C VAL A 354 11.15 -5.09 22.98
N ILE A 355 10.95 -3.86 23.44
CA ILE A 355 9.69 -3.12 23.29
C ILE A 355 9.94 -1.94 22.35
N THR A 356 9.17 -1.86 21.26
CA THR A 356 9.15 -0.71 20.35
C THR A 356 7.80 0.00 20.47
N MET A 357 7.79 1.30 20.77
CA MET A 357 6.59 2.10 21.04
C MET A 357 6.46 3.25 20.04
N ALA A 358 5.27 3.48 19.47
CA ALA A 358 4.99 4.61 18.57
C ALA A 358 3.81 5.48 19.04
N ASN A 359 3.93 6.79 18.81
CA ASN A 359 3.13 7.83 19.47
C ASN A 359 2.71 8.96 18.51
N ASP A 360 1.41 9.22 18.33
CA ASP A 360 0.81 10.39 17.65
C ASP A 360 0.39 11.49 18.66
N PHE A 361 1.33 12.34 19.06
CA PHE A 361 1.14 13.35 20.12
C PHE A 361 0.39 14.61 19.64
N LYS A 362 -0.52 15.15 20.49
CA LYS A 362 -1.17 16.46 20.25
C LYS A 362 -1.11 17.39 21.46
N GLY A 363 -0.51 18.56 21.24
CA GLY A 363 -0.41 19.68 22.18
C GLY A 363 0.62 20.74 21.73
N GLU A 364 0.82 21.80 22.53
CA GLU A 364 1.92 22.74 22.28
C GLU A 364 3.27 22.06 22.55
N VAL A 365 4.16 22.09 21.55
CA VAL A 365 5.37 21.25 21.46
C VAL A 365 6.51 21.67 22.42
N LYS A 366 6.31 22.69 23.28
CA LYS A 366 7.38 23.30 24.09
C LYS A 366 7.80 22.45 25.30
N GLU A 367 9.03 21.91 25.24
CA GLU A 367 9.74 21.22 26.32
C GLU A 367 8.90 20.19 27.11
N PHE A 368 8.64 19.02 26.51
CA PHE A 368 8.03 17.89 27.22
C PHE A 368 8.97 16.70 27.38
N ALA A 369 8.71 15.90 28.42
CA ALA A 369 9.37 14.64 28.71
C ALA A 369 8.39 13.46 28.64
N LEU A 370 8.85 12.37 28.04
CA LEU A 370 8.23 11.05 27.97
C LEU A 370 8.72 10.22 29.16
N VAL A 371 7.81 9.72 30.01
CA VAL A 371 8.16 8.92 31.20
C VAL A 371 7.55 7.52 31.10
N VAL A 372 8.41 6.50 31.15
CA VAL A 372 8.03 5.08 30.99
C VAL A 372 8.56 4.25 32.17
N PRO A 373 7.71 3.45 32.85
CA PRO A 373 8.17 2.48 33.85
C PRO A 373 8.87 1.30 33.18
N VAL A 374 10.05 0.94 33.65
CA VAL A 374 10.86 -0.18 33.14
C VAL A 374 11.26 -1.12 34.28
N PRO A 375 11.35 -2.44 34.04
CA PRO A 375 11.55 -3.42 35.12
C PRO A 375 13.01 -3.53 35.59
N THR A 376 13.95 -3.12 34.74
CA THR A 376 15.37 -2.93 35.04
C THR A 376 15.76 -1.48 34.75
N VAL A 377 17.02 -1.13 35.01
CA VAL A 377 17.65 0.01 34.34
C VAL A 377 18.08 -0.41 32.94
N LEU A 378 18.20 0.57 32.04
CA LEU A 378 18.69 0.38 30.68
C LEU A 378 20.09 1.00 30.53
N GLU A 379 20.94 0.35 29.73
CA GLU A 379 22.22 0.89 29.25
C GLU A 379 22.01 1.71 27.97
N LYS A 380 23.00 2.52 27.55
CA LYS A 380 22.87 3.35 26.34
C LYS A 380 22.64 2.51 25.09
N GLU A 381 23.37 1.41 24.99
CA GLU A 381 23.37 0.47 23.89
C GLU A 381 22.06 -0.35 23.82
N GLN A 382 21.19 -0.20 24.82
CA GLN A 382 19.88 -0.85 24.92
C GLN A 382 18.71 0.06 24.46
N ILE A 383 18.94 1.34 24.15
CA ILE A 383 17.90 2.24 23.60
C ILE A 383 18.24 2.67 22.18
N HIS A 384 17.30 2.44 21.26
CA HIS A 384 17.41 2.75 19.85
C HIS A 384 16.18 3.50 19.35
N VAL A 385 16.30 4.13 18.19
CA VAL A 385 15.16 4.73 17.49
C VAL A 385 14.79 3.83 16.32
N GLY A 386 13.58 3.29 16.34
CA GLY A 386 13.06 2.37 15.33
C GLY A 386 12.57 3.06 14.06
N ASP A 387 12.33 2.26 13.03
CA ASP A 387 11.72 2.72 11.78
C ASP A 387 10.18 2.53 11.83
N PRO A 388 9.37 3.59 11.67
CA PRO A 388 7.91 3.48 11.66
C PRO A 388 7.36 2.62 10.51
N ALA A 389 8.10 2.43 9.41
CA ALA A 389 7.68 1.56 8.32
C ALA A 389 7.53 0.09 8.75
N LEU A 390 8.36 -0.37 9.70
CA LEU A 390 8.32 -1.73 10.23
C LEU A 390 7.04 -2.02 11.02
N LEU A 391 6.61 -1.03 11.82
CA LEU A 391 5.36 -1.13 12.59
C LEU A 391 4.17 -1.15 11.63
N LYS A 392 4.17 -0.27 10.61
CA LYS A 392 3.12 -0.28 9.59
C LYS A 392 3.06 -1.61 8.84
N HIS A 393 4.19 -2.18 8.44
CA HIS A 393 4.23 -3.48 7.76
C HIS A 393 3.65 -4.60 8.64
N LEU A 394 3.99 -4.60 9.93
CA LEU A 394 3.44 -5.55 10.91
C LEU A 394 1.92 -5.36 11.12
N ALA A 395 1.45 -4.11 11.15
CA ALA A 395 0.03 -3.76 11.26
C ALA A 395 -0.78 -4.17 10.02
N ASP A 396 -0.23 -3.97 8.81
CA ASP A 396 -0.84 -4.37 7.54
C ASP A 396 -0.93 -5.90 7.42
N TYR A 397 0.14 -6.62 7.75
CA TYR A 397 0.23 -8.09 7.70
C TYR A 397 -0.84 -8.79 8.55
N SER A 398 -1.07 -8.24 9.75
CA SER A 398 -1.85 -8.84 10.83
C SER A 398 -3.29 -8.33 10.95
N ALA A 399 -3.72 -7.41 10.07
CA ALA A 399 -5.03 -6.78 10.16
C ALA A 399 -6.21 -7.78 10.05
N PRO A 400 -7.36 -7.49 10.69
CA PRO A 400 -8.63 -8.18 10.43
C PRO A 400 -9.01 -8.13 8.95
N ARG A 401 -9.58 -9.23 8.42
CA ARG A 401 -9.81 -9.39 6.97
C ARG A 401 -11.27 -9.56 6.58
N LEU A 402 -11.59 -9.09 5.38
CA LEU A 402 -12.78 -9.47 4.63
C LEU A 402 -12.33 -10.33 3.45
N VAL A 403 -12.89 -11.54 3.28
CA VAL A 403 -12.52 -12.47 2.19
C VAL A 403 -13.73 -12.83 1.33
N GLU A 404 -13.51 -12.99 0.04
CA GLU A 404 -14.56 -13.29 -0.94
C GLU A 404 -14.47 -14.75 -1.40
N TYR A 405 -15.56 -15.51 -1.19
CA TYR A 405 -15.74 -16.84 -1.74
C TYR A 405 -16.87 -16.82 -2.77
N PHE A 406 -16.72 -17.62 -3.82
CA PHE A 406 -17.71 -17.77 -4.88
C PHE A 406 -18.28 -19.18 -4.84
N ASP A 407 -19.60 -19.31 -4.78
CA ASP A 407 -20.25 -20.62 -4.80
C ASP A 407 -20.02 -21.30 -6.16
N GLN A 408 -19.63 -22.58 -6.11
CA GLN A 408 -19.42 -23.39 -7.31
C GLN A 408 -20.76 -23.73 -7.98
N ASN A 409 -20.71 -24.05 -9.28
CA ASN A 409 -21.87 -24.53 -10.01
C ASN A 409 -22.48 -25.77 -9.32
N PRO A 410 -23.74 -25.73 -8.85
CA PRO A 410 -24.37 -26.85 -8.15
C PRO A 410 -24.58 -28.08 -9.06
N CYS A 411 -24.63 -27.91 -10.39
CA CYS A 411 -24.76 -29.01 -11.34
C CYS A 411 -23.45 -29.81 -11.49
N LEU A 412 -22.28 -29.21 -11.26
CA LEU A 412 -20.96 -29.86 -11.41
C LEU A 412 -20.72 -31.05 -10.46
N ARG A 413 -21.50 -31.12 -9.37
CA ARG A 413 -21.28 -32.09 -8.28
C ARG A 413 -21.64 -33.53 -8.66
N TYR A 414 -22.40 -33.73 -9.73
CA TYR A 414 -22.80 -35.05 -10.21
C TYR A 414 -21.65 -35.79 -10.93
N GLU A 415 -20.76 -35.08 -11.65
CA GLU A 415 -19.66 -35.68 -12.41
C GLU A 415 -18.45 -36.05 -11.52
N LEU A 416 -18.24 -35.32 -10.43
CA LEU A 416 -17.07 -35.48 -9.55
C LEU A 416 -17.19 -36.65 -8.54
N MET A 417 -18.37 -37.28 -8.44
CA MET A 417 -18.64 -38.28 -7.41
C MET A 417 -18.12 -39.69 -7.80
N GLU A 418 -17.94 -39.99 -9.09
CA GLU A 418 -17.31 -41.25 -9.54
C GLU A 418 -15.80 -41.30 -9.29
N ARG A 419 -15.11 -40.16 -9.25
CA ARG A 419 -13.63 -40.08 -9.31
C ARG A 419 -12.91 -39.95 -7.97
N ARG A 420 -13.63 -39.97 -6.84
CA ARG A 420 -13.05 -39.68 -5.50
C ARG A 420 -13.04 -40.86 -4.51
N SER A 421 -13.27 -42.07 -4.99
CA SER A 421 -13.25 -43.31 -4.18
C SER A 421 -11.85 -43.91 -3.96
N MET A 422 -10.80 -43.41 -4.61
CA MET A 422 -9.49 -44.08 -4.71
C MET A 422 -8.36 -43.48 -3.86
N ASP A 423 -8.30 -42.15 -3.70
CA ASP A 423 -7.08 -41.48 -3.20
C ASP A 423 -7.03 -41.28 -1.67
N ALA A 424 -8.11 -41.60 -0.94
CA ALA A 424 -8.24 -41.33 0.49
C ALA A 424 -7.51 -42.34 1.40
N MET A 425 -6.35 -42.88 1.00
CA MET A 425 -5.66 -43.94 1.75
C MET A 425 -4.11 -43.84 1.76
N LYS A 426 -3.59 -42.82 2.45
CA LYS A 426 -2.30 -42.86 3.18
C LYS A 426 -2.24 -41.80 4.28
N SER A 427 -1.49 -42.08 5.36
CA SER A 427 -1.77 -41.59 6.72
C SER A 427 -0.62 -40.79 7.39
N VAL A 428 -0.92 -40.27 8.59
CA VAL A 428 -0.17 -39.25 9.37
C VAL A 428 0.71 -39.89 10.48
N ALA A 429 1.57 -39.07 11.13
CA ALA A 429 2.10 -39.15 12.53
C ALA A 429 3.63 -39.40 12.70
N PRO A 430 4.24 -39.27 13.92
CA PRO A 430 4.35 -38.02 14.72
C PRO A 430 5.75 -37.76 15.38
N SER A 431 5.82 -36.81 16.34
CA SER A 431 7.00 -36.14 16.97
C SER A 431 7.66 -36.80 18.22
N ALA A 432 8.86 -36.33 18.64
CA ALA A 432 9.35 -36.30 20.05
C ALA A 432 10.50 -35.28 20.35
N ALA A 433 10.85 -35.04 21.63
CA ALA A 433 11.86 -34.08 22.20
C ALA A 433 12.34 -34.59 23.62
N PRO A 434 12.95 -33.86 24.62
CA PRO A 434 13.41 -32.44 24.79
C PRO A 434 14.74 -32.24 25.65
N ARG A 435 14.94 -31.04 26.30
CA ARG A 435 15.74 -30.72 27.54
C ARG A 435 17.30 -30.50 27.47
N GLU A 436 18.01 -29.72 28.34
CA GLU A 436 17.71 -28.80 29.50
C GLU A 436 18.88 -27.83 29.91
N ARG A 437 18.58 -26.56 30.33
CA ARG A 437 19.21 -25.65 31.38
C ARG A 437 20.75 -25.35 31.42
N ASP A 438 21.34 -24.37 32.17
CA ASP A 438 20.93 -23.52 33.34
C ASP A 438 21.81 -22.23 33.60
N LYS A 439 21.27 -21.17 34.27
CA LYS A 439 21.91 -20.07 35.10
C LYS A 439 23.03 -19.12 34.54
N ALA A 440 23.36 -17.92 35.08
CA ALA A 440 22.68 -16.86 35.90
C ALA A 440 23.57 -15.58 36.09
N LEU A 441 23.01 -14.47 36.66
CA LEU A 441 23.62 -13.13 37.00
C LEU A 441 23.81 -12.14 35.81
N GLY A 442 23.93 -10.79 35.93
CA GLY A 442 23.84 -9.81 37.06
C GLY A 442 24.96 -8.72 37.02
N VAL A 443 24.87 -7.43 37.45
CA VAL A 443 23.83 -6.52 38.03
C VAL A 443 24.32 -5.02 37.96
N THR A 444 23.43 -3.98 38.05
CA THR A 444 23.59 -2.55 38.54
C THR A 444 23.04 -1.42 37.61
N VAL A 445 23.46 -0.14 37.72
CA VAL A 445 22.77 1.09 37.21
C VAL A 445 23.74 2.27 36.96
N GLU A 446 23.77 2.88 35.76
CA GLU A 446 25.04 3.54 35.32
C GLU A 446 25.05 4.94 34.63
N ALA A 447 24.11 5.39 33.77
CA ALA A 447 24.42 6.54 32.87
C ALA A 447 23.27 7.50 32.40
N GLN A 448 23.67 8.64 31.81
CA GLN A 448 22.86 9.69 31.14
C GLN A 448 23.50 10.06 29.77
N TYR A 449 22.69 10.29 28.71
CA TYR A 449 23.19 10.54 27.33
C TYR A 449 22.05 10.93 26.36
N THR A 450 22.38 11.39 25.16
CA THR A 450 21.42 11.67 24.06
C THR A 450 21.41 10.53 23.03
N VAL A 451 20.23 10.20 22.48
CA VAL A 451 20.02 9.26 21.36
C VAL A 451 18.97 9.84 20.40
N GLY A 452 19.39 10.17 19.18
CA GLY A 452 18.49 10.78 18.18
C GLY A 452 17.93 12.12 18.66
N GLU A 453 16.61 12.29 18.53
CA GLU A 453 15.83 13.43 19.01
C GLU A 453 15.50 13.37 20.52
N TYR A 454 16.09 12.45 21.28
CA TYR A 454 15.79 12.22 22.70
C TYR A 454 17.02 12.40 23.61
N ASP A 455 16.92 13.31 24.59
CA ASP A 455 17.85 13.40 25.72
C ASP A 455 17.38 12.43 26.82
N ILE A 456 18.16 11.39 27.11
CA ILE A 456 17.79 10.27 27.98
C ILE A 456 18.40 10.42 29.37
N LEU A 457 17.53 10.32 30.39
CA LEU A 457 17.90 10.20 31.79
C LEU A 457 17.27 8.93 32.39
N ILE A 458 18.06 8.20 33.19
CA ILE A 458 17.63 6.93 33.77
C ILE A 458 17.90 6.96 35.28
N LEU A 459 16.84 6.76 36.06
CA LEU A 459 16.84 7.09 37.49
C LEU A 459 16.65 5.85 38.35
N SER A 460 17.66 5.50 39.15
CA SER A 460 17.54 4.51 40.22
C SER A 460 16.86 5.10 41.46
N GLY A 461 15.53 4.99 41.51
CA GLY A 461 14.79 5.27 42.73
C GLY A 461 15.21 4.36 43.88
N LYS A 462 16.02 4.90 44.80
CA LYS A 462 16.01 4.53 46.24
C LYS A 462 14.99 5.34 47.03
N GLU A 463 14.59 6.50 46.52
CA GLU A 463 13.60 7.40 47.13
C GLU A 463 12.53 7.78 46.10
N SER A 464 11.26 7.71 46.47
CA SER A 464 10.14 8.09 45.59
C SER A 464 10.04 9.59 45.37
N SER A 465 10.49 10.37 46.34
CA SER A 465 10.71 11.82 46.22
C SER A 465 11.65 12.16 45.05
N GLY A 466 12.67 11.35 44.76
CA GLY A 466 13.73 11.70 43.81
C GLY A 466 13.25 12.01 42.38
N LEU A 467 12.31 11.22 41.83
CA LEU A 467 11.74 11.53 40.50
C LEU A 467 10.79 12.72 40.55
N GLU A 468 9.93 12.79 41.58
CA GLU A 468 8.94 13.87 41.68
C GLU A 468 9.61 15.24 41.92
N ILE A 469 10.68 15.26 42.72
CA ILE A 469 11.59 16.40 42.90
C ILE A 469 12.30 16.71 41.58
N TRP A 470 12.99 15.75 40.94
CA TRP A 470 13.73 16.01 39.70
C TRP A 470 12.84 16.60 38.60
N LEU A 471 11.62 16.08 38.41
CA LEU A 471 10.64 16.63 37.46
C LEU A 471 10.28 18.08 37.82
N THR A 472 10.00 18.35 39.09
CA THR A 472 9.61 19.69 39.58
C THR A 472 10.76 20.70 39.48
N GLU A 473 11.98 20.32 39.88
CA GLU A 473 13.20 21.15 39.80
C GLU A 473 13.60 21.46 38.36
N ASN A 474 13.39 20.53 37.42
CA ASN A 474 13.59 20.77 35.99
C ASN A 474 12.41 21.53 35.34
N GLY A 475 11.40 21.91 36.11
CA GLY A 475 10.29 22.79 35.71
C GLY A 475 9.07 22.10 35.09
N TYR A 476 8.99 20.77 35.13
CA TYR A 476 7.85 20.00 34.61
C TYR A 476 6.72 19.92 35.63
N ARG A 477 5.46 20.02 35.18
CA ARG A 477 4.27 19.88 36.06
C ARG A 477 3.71 18.46 36.04
N ILE A 478 3.72 17.80 37.20
CA ILE A 478 3.17 16.45 37.37
C ILE A 478 1.62 16.50 37.37
N PRO A 479 0.92 15.65 36.57
CA PRO A 479 -0.54 15.55 36.56
C PRO A 479 -1.14 15.09 37.89
N GLN A 480 -2.34 15.59 38.22
CA GLN A 480 -3.04 15.21 39.44
C GLN A 480 -3.36 13.70 39.43
N GLY A 481 -2.83 12.97 40.42
CA GLY A 481 -2.96 11.51 40.54
C GLY A 481 -1.74 10.73 40.05
N ALA A 482 -0.86 11.32 39.23
CA ALA A 482 0.32 10.62 38.70
C ALA A 482 1.26 10.14 39.83
N SER A 483 1.51 10.95 40.86
CA SER A 483 2.34 10.59 42.03
C SER A 483 1.91 9.27 42.69
N ALA A 484 0.60 9.02 42.84
CA ALA A 484 0.10 7.77 43.44
C ALA A 484 0.40 6.54 42.56
N VAL A 485 0.33 6.71 41.23
CA VAL A 485 0.67 5.68 40.24
C VAL A 485 2.20 5.47 40.18
N LEU A 486 3.00 6.53 40.19
CA LEU A 486 4.47 6.46 40.24
C LEU A 486 4.95 5.71 41.50
N GLN A 487 4.39 6.04 42.66
CA GLN A 487 4.70 5.36 43.93
C GLN A 487 4.26 3.89 43.93
N SER A 488 3.21 3.52 43.18
CA SER A 488 2.81 2.12 42.97
C SER A 488 3.91 1.31 42.28
N TYR A 489 4.48 1.83 41.18
CA TYR A 489 5.56 1.14 40.45
C TYR A 489 6.86 1.03 41.26
N LEU A 490 7.19 2.05 42.05
CA LEU A 490 8.38 2.03 42.92
C LEU A 490 8.26 0.97 44.02
N LYS A 491 7.07 0.80 44.62
CA LYS A 491 6.79 -0.30 45.56
C LYS A 491 6.89 -1.69 44.91
N GLN A 492 6.68 -1.78 43.59
CA GLN A 492 6.90 -2.99 42.79
C GLN A 492 8.36 -3.14 42.31
N GLY A 493 9.28 -2.29 42.77
CA GLY A 493 10.70 -2.33 42.44
C GLY A 493 11.09 -1.76 41.07
N MET A 494 10.13 -1.26 40.28
CA MET A 494 10.37 -0.71 38.94
C MET A 494 11.32 0.50 38.96
N LYS A 495 11.77 0.90 37.77
CA LYS A 495 12.61 2.07 37.52
C LYS A 495 11.90 2.96 36.50
N PHE A 496 12.35 4.20 36.35
CA PHE A 496 11.78 5.12 35.36
C PHE A 496 12.84 5.52 34.34
N PHE A 497 12.48 5.31 33.09
CA PHE A 497 13.16 5.84 31.92
C PHE A 497 12.49 7.18 31.57
N VAL A 498 13.29 8.23 31.38
CA VAL A 498 12.82 9.57 31.01
C VAL A 498 13.52 10.01 29.74
N ALA A 499 12.76 10.16 28.65
CA ALA A 499 13.24 10.75 27.40
C ALA A 499 12.67 12.17 27.26
N LYS A 500 13.52 13.19 27.42
CA LYS A 500 13.17 14.58 27.05
C LYS A 500 13.28 14.70 25.53
N VAL A 501 12.27 15.26 24.87
CA VAL A 501 12.35 15.51 23.43
C VAL A 501 13.19 16.77 23.16
N ASN A 502 14.21 16.62 22.31
CA ASN A 502 15.07 17.70 21.88
C ASN A 502 14.60 18.28 20.53
N LEU A 503 13.78 19.32 20.63
CA LEU A 503 13.16 20.01 19.49
C LEU A 503 14.18 20.60 18.52
N GLY A 504 15.38 20.94 19.00
CA GLY A 504 16.47 21.46 18.18
C GLY A 504 17.04 20.40 17.24
N GLU A 505 17.20 19.16 17.72
CA GLU A 505 17.59 18.03 16.87
C GLU A 505 16.42 17.55 16.00
N GLN A 506 15.19 17.49 16.51
CA GLN A 506 14.00 17.15 15.70
C GLN A 506 13.88 18.08 14.47
N ALA A 507 14.04 19.40 14.67
CA ALA A 507 13.97 20.38 13.59
C ALA A 507 15.10 20.22 12.54
N LYS A 508 16.30 19.81 12.95
CA LYS A 508 17.41 19.49 12.03
C LYS A 508 17.17 18.20 11.25
N LEU A 509 16.46 17.24 11.83
CA LEU A 509 16.07 15.98 11.18
C LEU A 509 14.90 16.14 10.20
N GLY A 510 14.18 17.28 10.22
CA GLY A 510 13.07 17.57 9.30
C GLY A 510 11.78 16.80 9.60
N LEU A 511 11.68 16.15 10.78
CA LEU A 511 10.61 15.19 11.09
C LEU A 511 9.38 15.88 11.70
N THR A 512 8.22 15.74 11.04
CA THR A 512 6.92 16.23 11.54
C THR A 512 6.33 15.39 12.68
N HIS A 513 6.81 14.16 12.87
CA HIS A 513 6.37 13.23 13.91
C HIS A 513 7.57 12.62 14.64
N LEU A 514 7.36 12.16 15.87
CA LEU A 514 8.38 11.44 16.64
C LEU A 514 8.59 10.03 16.08
N ARG A 515 9.83 9.58 15.96
CA ARG A 515 10.13 8.20 15.55
C ARG A 515 9.92 7.22 16.70
N PRO A 516 9.53 5.95 16.42
CA PRO A 516 9.32 4.95 17.45
C PRO A 516 10.53 4.76 18.35
N LEU A 517 10.31 4.68 19.66
CA LEU A 517 11.38 4.42 20.62
C LEU A 517 11.45 2.92 20.91
N GLN A 518 12.64 2.34 20.76
CA GLN A 518 12.91 0.92 21.04
C GLN A 518 13.79 0.79 22.28
N ILE A 519 13.40 -0.08 23.21
CA ILE A 519 14.14 -0.40 24.43
C ILE A 519 14.31 -1.92 24.58
N ALA A 520 15.51 -2.38 24.93
CA ALA A 520 15.84 -3.79 25.14
C ALA A 520 16.22 -4.05 26.61
N PHE A 521 15.67 -5.10 27.23
CA PHE A 521 16.00 -5.46 28.62
C PHE A 521 15.76 -6.94 28.92
N GLU A 522 16.33 -7.42 30.04
CA GLU A 522 16.09 -8.78 30.55
C GLU A 522 15.26 -8.74 31.83
N SER A 523 14.08 -9.36 31.82
CA SER A 523 13.24 -9.45 33.01
C SER A 523 12.32 -10.67 33.03
N PRO A 524 12.17 -11.36 34.18
CA PRO A 524 11.13 -12.37 34.35
C PRO A 524 9.71 -11.75 34.36
N LYS A 525 9.56 -10.44 34.58
CA LYS A 525 8.27 -9.75 34.40
C LYS A 525 7.93 -9.72 32.91
N PHE A 526 6.74 -10.20 32.55
CA PHE A 526 6.14 -10.06 31.23
C PHE A 526 4.86 -9.24 31.37
N MET A 527 4.99 -7.92 31.21
CA MET A 527 3.93 -6.95 31.46
C MET A 527 4.12 -5.69 30.60
N LEU A 528 3.05 -4.92 30.39
CA LEU A 528 3.12 -3.56 29.84
C LEU A 528 2.46 -2.58 30.83
N PRO A 529 3.20 -1.59 31.35
CA PRO A 529 2.64 -0.59 32.24
C PRO A 529 1.79 0.42 31.48
N ILE A 530 0.46 0.34 31.63
CA ILE A 530 -0.51 1.20 30.93
C ILE A 530 -1.12 2.29 31.83
N ARG A 531 -1.06 2.13 33.15
CA ARG A 531 -1.82 2.98 34.08
C ARG A 531 -1.43 4.46 34.01
N LEU A 532 -0.16 4.80 33.75
CA LEU A 532 0.25 6.20 33.55
C LEU A 532 -0.39 6.82 32.31
N GLY A 533 -0.59 6.07 31.23
CA GLY A 533 -1.30 6.53 30.04
C GLY A 533 -2.75 6.91 30.32
N THR A 534 -3.38 6.31 31.34
CA THR A 534 -4.73 6.69 31.77
C THR A 534 -4.80 8.04 32.51
N VAL A 535 -3.68 8.55 33.04
CA VAL A 535 -3.66 9.79 33.83
C VAL A 535 -3.71 11.05 32.94
N ASN A 536 -3.25 10.95 31.69
CA ASN A 536 -3.33 12.03 30.68
C ASN A 536 -4.47 11.81 29.66
N ALA A 537 -5.40 10.90 29.94
CA ALA A 537 -6.42 10.48 28.98
C ALA A 537 -7.63 11.41 28.94
N ASP A 538 -8.16 11.68 27.74
CA ASP A 538 -9.44 12.36 27.52
C ASP A 538 -10.56 11.33 27.25
N GLY A 539 -10.77 10.45 28.23
CA GLY A 539 -11.66 9.27 28.12
C GLY A 539 -10.93 7.96 27.84
N ALA A 540 -11.61 7.02 27.19
CA ALA A 540 -11.03 5.72 26.81
C ALA A 540 -10.06 5.86 25.64
N GLN A 541 -9.00 5.05 25.67
CA GLN A 541 -7.95 4.97 24.64
C GLN A 541 -7.95 3.58 24.00
N GLU A 542 -7.55 3.49 22.74
CA GLU A 542 -7.29 2.20 22.10
C GLU A 542 -5.80 1.82 22.24
N LEU A 543 -5.47 0.55 22.00
CA LEU A 543 -4.14 -0.01 22.19
C LEU A 543 -3.96 -1.26 21.32
N PHE A 544 -3.07 -1.19 20.35
CA PHE A 544 -2.61 -2.33 19.55
C PHE A 544 -1.29 -2.89 20.09
N LEU A 545 -1.29 -4.19 20.40
CA LEU A 545 -0.16 -4.95 20.92
C LEU A 545 0.25 -6.02 19.92
N TYR A 546 1.50 -6.01 19.49
CA TYR A 546 2.06 -7.02 18.59
C TYR A 546 3.16 -7.81 19.30
N PHE A 547 2.89 -9.05 19.67
CA PHE A 547 3.86 -9.93 20.29
C PHE A 547 4.57 -10.79 19.25
N LEU A 548 5.90 -10.73 19.22
CA LEU A 548 6.75 -11.60 18.42
C LEU A 548 7.46 -12.57 19.38
N THR A 549 7.18 -13.86 19.26
CA THR A 549 7.64 -14.88 20.23
C THR A 549 8.16 -16.16 19.55
N LYS A 550 8.70 -17.11 20.32
CA LYS A 550 9.23 -18.38 19.76
C LYS A 550 8.31 -19.58 19.98
N GLN A 551 7.62 -19.68 21.11
CA GLN A 551 6.93 -20.91 21.55
C GLN A 551 5.46 -20.93 21.11
N GLY A 552 4.72 -19.83 21.25
CA GLY A 552 3.31 -19.75 20.84
C GLY A 552 2.66 -18.41 21.18
N ARG A 553 1.32 -18.37 21.12
CA ARG A 553 0.59 -17.10 21.27
C ARG A 553 0.67 -16.52 22.68
N VAL A 554 0.50 -15.21 22.77
CA VAL A 554 0.46 -14.46 24.04
C VAL A 554 -0.98 -14.20 24.47
N GLU A 555 -1.25 -14.40 25.76
CA GLU A 555 -2.55 -14.13 26.40
C GLU A 555 -2.32 -13.32 27.69
N THR A 556 -3.34 -12.58 28.14
CA THR A 556 -3.31 -11.85 29.41
C THR A 556 -3.75 -12.69 30.59
N THR A 557 -3.13 -12.47 31.76
CA THR A 557 -3.37 -13.27 32.97
C THR A 557 -4.29 -12.59 34.00
N ASN A 558 -4.38 -11.26 34.01
CA ASN A 558 -5.27 -10.50 34.90
C ASN A 558 -6.51 -9.90 34.20
N TYR A 559 -6.53 -9.87 32.87
CA TYR A 559 -7.69 -9.49 32.05
C TYR A 559 -8.05 -10.63 31.09
N ARG A 560 -9.31 -10.72 30.68
CA ARG A 560 -9.78 -11.80 29.78
C ARG A 560 -9.34 -11.51 28.34
N THR A 561 -8.42 -12.33 27.80
CA THR A 561 -8.21 -12.38 26.36
C THR A 561 -9.40 -13.07 25.69
N VAL A 562 -9.98 -12.44 24.67
CA VAL A 562 -11.18 -12.88 23.94
C VAL A 562 -10.88 -12.88 22.45
N ARG A 563 -11.13 -13.99 21.77
CA ARG A 563 -11.09 -14.03 20.30
C ARG A 563 -12.31 -13.29 19.74
N LEU A 564 -12.09 -12.43 18.76
CA LEU A 564 -13.19 -11.86 17.97
C LEU A 564 -13.88 -12.96 17.15
N PRO A 565 -15.15 -12.76 16.75
CA PRO A 565 -15.84 -13.70 15.86
C PRO A 565 -15.11 -13.83 14.52
N GLU A 566 -14.68 -15.05 14.18
CA GLU A 566 -14.05 -15.40 12.90
C GLU A 566 -14.97 -16.28 12.03
N ALA A 567 -14.66 -16.36 10.73
CA ALA A 567 -15.38 -17.14 9.72
C ALA A 567 -16.89 -16.84 9.62
N GLN A 568 -17.32 -15.65 10.04
CA GLN A 568 -18.73 -15.23 9.99
C GLN A 568 -19.08 -14.79 8.57
N GLU A 569 -20.16 -15.35 7.99
CA GLU A 569 -20.66 -14.92 6.68
C GLU A 569 -21.54 -13.66 6.85
N VAL A 570 -21.21 -12.61 6.10
CA VAL A 570 -21.85 -11.29 6.19
C VAL A 570 -22.32 -10.82 4.81
N PRO A 571 -23.37 -9.98 4.73
CA PRO A 571 -23.95 -9.54 3.45
C PRO A 571 -22.94 -8.86 2.52
N LEU A 572 -23.04 -9.12 1.21
CA LEU A 572 -22.12 -8.59 0.20
C LEU A 572 -21.93 -7.06 0.23
N PHE A 573 -22.93 -6.30 0.68
CA PHE A 573 -22.84 -4.83 0.79
C PHE A 573 -21.89 -4.34 1.90
N VAL A 574 -21.47 -5.22 2.82
CA VAL A 574 -20.47 -4.90 3.87
C VAL A 574 -19.10 -4.58 3.27
N LYS A 575 -18.81 -5.01 2.03
CA LYS A 575 -17.58 -4.68 1.30
C LYS A 575 -17.26 -3.19 1.28
N GLU A 576 -18.26 -2.37 0.93
CA GLU A 576 -18.13 -0.91 0.84
C GLU A 576 -18.20 -0.20 2.21
N LYS A 577 -18.35 -0.96 3.30
CA LYS A 577 -18.54 -0.47 4.68
C LYS A 577 -17.70 -1.24 5.71
N PHE A 578 -16.61 -1.87 5.31
CA PHE A 578 -15.87 -2.78 6.19
C PHE A 578 -15.29 -2.07 7.43
N GLY A 579 -14.85 -0.81 7.29
CA GLY A 579 -14.40 0.01 8.42
C GLY A 579 -15.51 0.29 9.44
N ASP A 580 -16.70 0.72 8.98
CA ASP A 580 -17.88 0.91 9.85
C ASP A 580 -18.27 -0.38 10.57
N PHE A 581 -18.40 -1.46 9.79
CA PHE A 581 -18.71 -2.80 10.29
C PHE A 581 -17.72 -3.22 11.39
N TYR A 582 -16.42 -3.04 11.16
CA TYR A 582 -15.40 -3.48 12.10
C TYR A 582 -15.38 -2.63 13.39
N ARG A 583 -15.43 -1.30 13.26
CA ARG A 583 -15.51 -0.35 14.40
C ARG A 583 -16.72 -0.66 15.29
N ASP A 584 -17.87 -0.92 14.68
CA ASP A 584 -19.12 -1.16 15.40
C ASP A 584 -19.14 -2.57 16.01
N LEU A 585 -18.61 -3.59 15.29
CA LEU A 585 -18.40 -4.94 15.80
C LEU A 585 -17.47 -4.96 17.02
N PHE A 586 -16.33 -4.28 16.94
CA PHE A 586 -15.36 -4.18 18.03
C PHE A 586 -16.00 -3.49 19.24
N SER A 587 -16.65 -2.34 19.01
CA SER A 587 -17.36 -1.61 20.07
C SER A 587 -18.49 -2.42 20.71
N GLN A 588 -19.11 -3.34 19.97
CA GLN A 588 -20.10 -4.28 20.51
C GLN A 588 -19.45 -5.43 21.31
N GLN A 589 -18.25 -5.89 20.96
CA GLN A 589 -17.52 -6.87 21.79
C GLN A 589 -16.98 -6.23 23.08
N VAL A 590 -16.46 -4.99 23.01
CA VAL A 590 -16.04 -4.21 24.20
C VAL A 590 -17.19 -4.12 25.22
N LYS A 591 -18.40 -3.77 24.76
CA LYS A 591 -19.61 -3.72 25.62
C LYS A 591 -20.00 -5.08 26.20
N ARG A 592 -19.91 -6.16 25.41
CA ARG A 592 -20.20 -7.54 25.87
C ARG A 592 -19.27 -7.98 27.00
N GLU A 593 -17.98 -7.64 26.88
CA GLU A 593 -16.96 -7.93 27.89
C GLU A 593 -16.86 -6.84 28.98
N SER A 594 -17.95 -6.08 29.20
CA SER A 594 -18.10 -5.07 30.25
C SER A 594 -16.93 -4.06 30.29
N GLU A 595 -16.49 -3.63 29.11
CA GLU A 595 -15.40 -2.67 28.88
C GLU A 595 -14.04 -3.10 29.46
N ARG A 596 -13.86 -4.42 29.72
CA ARG A 596 -12.66 -5.05 30.32
C ARG A 596 -12.05 -6.17 29.47
N GLY A 597 -12.55 -6.37 28.25
CA GLY A 597 -12.06 -7.38 27.32
C GLY A 597 -10.77 -6.96 26.60
N ILE A 598 -9.92 -7.94 26.30
CA ILE A 598 -8.70 -7.77 25.48
C ILE A 598 -8.86 -8.64 24.24
N PHE A 599 -8.91 -8.03 23.06
CA PHE A 599 -9.42 -8.69 21.86
C PHE A 599 -8.30 -9.19 20.97
N MET A 600 -8.24 -10.50 20.75
CA MET A 600 -7.30 -11.12 19.83
C MET A 600 -7.79 -10.91 18.39
N GLU A 601 -7.00 -10.23 17.57
CA GLU A 601 -7.28 -10.00 16.15
C GLU A 601 -6.53 -11.00 15.25
N TYR A 602 -5.34 -11.44 15.68
CA TYR A 602 -4.47 -12.36 14.94
C TYR A 602 -3.63 -13.22 15.89
N ALA A 603 -3.42 -14.48 15.55
CA ALA A 603 -2.43 -15.35 16.16
C ALA A 603 -1.96 -16.39 15.13
N TRP A 604 -0.76 -16.23 14.56
CA TRP A 604 -0.26 -17.13 13.51
C TRP A 604 1.28 -17.13 13.48
N ASP A 605 1.86 -18.28 13.15
CA ASP A 605 3.27 -18.46 12.82
C ASP A 605 3.69 -17.68 11.53
N MET A 606 4.67 -16.79 11.62
CA MET A 606 5.06 -15.91 10.50
C MET A 606 5.73 -16.61 9.31
N ASN A 607 6.01 -17.91 9.41
CA ASN A 607 6.56 -18.72 8.31
C ASN A 607 5.76 -18.65 7.01
N TRP A 608 4.44 -18.52 7.10
CA TRP A 608 3.53 -18.53 5.95
C TRP A 608 2.17 -17.96 6.34
N CYS A 609 1.51 -17.30 5.39
CA CYS A 609 0.10 -16.94 5.46
C CYS A 609 -0.60 -17.48 4.20
N ASP A 610 -1.86 -17.89 4.32
CA ASP A 610 -2.71 -18.20 3.16
C ASP A 610 -4.19 -17.87 3.46
N PRO A 611 -4.79 -16.85 2.82
CA PRO A 611 -4.11 -15.81 2.02
C PRO A 611 -3.20 -14.92 2.91
N CYS A 612 -2.43 -14.03 2.27
CA CYS A 612 -1.68 -12.97 2.94
C CYS A 612 -2.40 -11.60 2.79
N ALA A 613 -2.07 -10.62 3.65
CA ALA A 613 -2.58 -9.24 3.56
C ALA A 613 -1.47 -8.25 3.20
N ALA A 614 -0.30 -8.42 3.82
CA ALA A 614 1.00 -8.01 3.32
C ALA A 614 1.91 -9.26 3.23
N ASP A 615 3.08 -9.14 2.61
CA ASP A 615 4.09 -10.20 2.64
C ASP A 615 4.56 -10.48 4.08
N PRO A 616 5.04 -11.70 4.41
CA PRO A 616 5.72 -11.93 5.68
C PRO A 616 6.97 -11.07 5.81
N LEU A 617 7.09 -10.33 6.93
CA LEU A 617 8.25 -9.49 7.23
C LEU A 617 9.55 -10.30 7.09
N SER A 618 10.58 -9.72 6.50
CA SER A 618 11.86 -10.40 6.30
C SER A 618 12.58 -10.67 7.63
N ALA A 619 13.55 -11.58 7.60
CA ALA A 619 14.42 -11.88 8.73
C ALA A 619 15.22 -10.64 9.23
N GLU A 620 15.38 -9.60 8.39
CA GLU A 620 16.04 -8.35 8.77
C GLU A 620 15.06 -7.37 9.43
N GLU A 621 13.86 -7.20 8.87
CA GLU A 621 12.78 -6.41 9.48
C GLU A 621 12.42 -6.95 10.87
N LEU A 622 12.35 -8.28 11.03
CA LEU A 622 12.13 -8.92 12.32
C LEU A 622 13.25 -8.65 13.33
N ARG A 623 14.53 -8.71 12.91
CA ARG A 623 15.65 -8.31 13.79
C ARG A 623 15.54 -6.84 14.21
N ASN A 624 15.17 -5.95 13.29
CA ASN A 624 14.99 -4.53 13.56
C ASN A 624 13.77 -4.24 14.48
N LEU A 625 12.79 -5.15 14.54
CA LEU A 625 11.71 -5.17 15.53
C LEU A 625 12.09 -5.85 16.86
N GLY A 626 13.35 -6.30 17.02
CA GLY A 626 13.87 -6.89 18.25
C GLY A 626 13.87 -8.42 18.33
N VAL A 627 13.57 -9.13 17.23
CA VAL A 627 13.64 -10.60 17.14
C VAL A 627 15.10 -11.06 17.11
N SER A 628 15.76 -11.01 18.26
CA SER A 628 17.21 -11.25 18.45
C SER A 628 17.66 -12.68 18.14
N TRP A 629 16.72 -13.61 17.95
CA TRP A 629 16.98 -15.02 17.64
C TRP A 629 16.87 -15.38 16.16
N GLN A 630 16.55 -14.42 15.28
CA GLN A 630 16.42 -14.66 13.85
C GLN A 630 17.77 -14.46 13.16
N GLU A 631 18.47 -15.56 12.86
CA GLU A 631 19.86 -15.54 12.38
C GLU A 631 20.09 -14.72 11.09
N SER A 632 21.24 -14.05 11.03
CA SER A 632 21.67 -13.27 9.87
C SER A 632 22.31 -14.15 8.79
N SER A 633 21.45 -14.91 8.08
CA SER A 633 21.74 -15.50 6.76
C SER A 633 23.14 -16.12 6.61
N GLY A 634 23.45 -17.13 7.41
CA GLY A 634 24.65 -17.95 7.21
C GLY A 634 24.65 -18.55 5.80
N ARG A 635 25.68 -18.25 4.99
CA ARG A 635 25.79 -18.76 3.61
C ARG A 635 26.06 -20.27 3.59
N MET A 636 25.01 -21.09 3.67
CA MET A 636 25.13 -22.54 3.55
C MET A 636 24.21 -23.14 2.47
N GLY A 637 24.66 -23.01 1.22
CA GLY A 637 24.12 -23.77 0.09
C GLY A 637 22.87 -23.20 -0.60
N LYS A 638 22.43 -23.90 -1.66
CA LYS A 638 21.19 -23.62 -2.39
C LYS A 638 20.06 -24.52 -1.88
N SER A 639 19.34 -24.11 -0.85
CA SER A 639 18.08 -24.76 -0.46
C SER A 639 17.24 -23.85 0.44
N LEU A 640 16.05 -23.48 -0.08
CA LEU A 640 14.86 -22.95 0.61
C LEU A 640 15.03 -21.68 1.48
N PRO A 641 14.04 -20.78 1.52
CA PRO A 641 14.00 -19.76 2.57
C PRO A 641 13.90 -20.45 3.93
N MET A 642 14.82 -20.11 4.84
CA MET A 642 14.86 -20.70 6.17
C MET A 642 13.63 -20.29 6.97
N ALA A 643 13.02 -21.26 7.64
CA ALA A 643 11.82 -21.04 8.44
C ALA A 643 12.04 -19.93 9.49
N GLN A 644 11.26 -18.86 9.43
CA GLN A 644 11.24 -17.80 10.42
C GLN A 644 10.59 -18.34 11.69
N ASN A 645 11.38 -18.58 12.75
CA ASN A 645 10.84 -19.12 13.99
C ASN A 645 10.26 -18.00 14.86
N VAL A 646 9.17 -17.40 14.37
CA VAL A 646 8.46 -16.29 15.01
C VAL A 646 6.96 -16.55 14.96
N PHE A 647 6.32 -16.55 16.11
CA PHE A 647 4.86 -16.52 16.22
C PHE A 647 4.40 -15.09 16.50
N LEU A 648 3.42 -14.59 15.73
CA LEU A 648 2.84 -13.27 15.91
C LEU A 648 1.49 -13.37 16.59
N THR A 649 1.31 -12.65 17.71
CA THR A 649 -0.01 -12.40 18.30
C THR A 649 -0.35 -10.92 18.26
N ARG A 650 -1.55 -10.57 17.79
CA ARG A 650 -2.09 -9.21 17.79
C ARG A 650 -3.26 -9.12 18.76
N LEU A 651 -3.13 -8.27 19.78
CA LEU A 651 -4.21 -7.93 20.70
C LEU A 651 -4.59 -6.45 20.51
N HIS A 652 -5.89 -6.15 20.64
CA HIS A 652 -6.45 -4.81 20.60
C HIS A 652 -7.27 -4.57 21.87
N VAL A 653 -7.03 -3.45 22.55
CA VAL A 653 -7.64 -3.13 23.85
C VAL A 653 -8.20 -1.71 23.84
N ARG A 654 -9.46 -1.55 24.22
CA ARG A 654 -10.02 -0.25 24.62
C ARG A 654 -9.89 -0.13 26.14
N TYR A 655 -9.16 0.86 26.66
CA TYR A 655 -8.82 0.97 28.07
C TYR A 655 -9.01 2.37 28.68
N ASP A 656 -9.35 2.40 29.96
CA ASP A 656 -9.47 3.59 30.80
C ASP A 656 -9.12 3.25 32.27
N ALA A 657 -9.04 4.27 33.14
CA ALA A 657 -8.64 4.11 34.54
C ALA A 657 -9.65 3.36 35.45
N ALA A 658 -10.94 3.29 35.08
CA ALA A 658 -12.00 2.66 35.85
C ALA A 658 -12.17 1.17 35.50
N HIS A 659 -11.92 0.82 34.23
CA HIS A 659 -11.97 -0.56 33.76
C HIS A 659 -10.62 -1.28 33.81
N PHE A 660 -9.49 -0.56 33.65
CA PHE A 660 -8.13 -1.09 33.72
C PHE A 660 -7.31 -0.48 34.89
N PRO A 661 -7.67 -0.77 36.15
CA PRO A 661 -6.94 -0.25 37.32
C PRO A 661 -5.57 -0.90 37.54
N GLU A 662 -5.30 -2.04 36.88
CA GLU A 662 -4.03 -2.76 36.87
C GLU A 662 -3.33 -2.71 35.50
N ASP A 663 -2.01 -2.87 35.49
CA ASP A 663 -1.23 -3.00 34.27
C ASP A 663 -1.45 -4.35 33.58
N LEU A 664 -1.20 -4.43 32.27
CA LEU A 664 -1.41 -5.66 31.52
C LEU A 664 -0.33 -6.69 31.88
N MET A 665 -0.73 -7.83 32.44
CA MET A 665 0.15 -8.97 32.72
C MET A 665 -0.02 -10.04 31.63
N PHE A 666 1.07 -10.58 31.11
CA PHE A 666 1.06 -11.51 29.97
C PHE A 666 1.68 -12.87 30.31
N GLN A 667 1.23 -13.90 29.60
CA GLN A 667 1.87 -15.21 29.52
C GLN A 667 2.07 -15.61 28.06
N GLU A 668 3.19 -16.26 27.76
CA GLU A 668 3.36 -16.98 26.50
C GLU A 668 2.81 -18.40 26.67
N THR A 669 1.97 -18.84 25.72
CA THR A 669 1.36 -20.16 25.72
C THR A 669 2.12 -21.12 24.79
N SER A 670 1.95 -22.42 24.99
CA SER A 670 2.41 -23.45 24.03
C SER A 670 1.47 -23.63 22.81
N ASP A 671 0.45 -22.78 22.67
CA ASP A 671 -0.57 -22.93 21.64
C ASP A 671 -0.18 -22.11 20.39
N ARG A 672 0.08 -22.82 19.30
CA ARG A 672 0.40 -22.28 17.96
C ARG A 672 -0.78 -22.39 16.99
N GLY A 673 -2.00 -22.60 17.49
CA GLY A 673 -3.19 -22.70 16.66
C GLY A 673 -3.47 -21.39 15.93
N ASN A 674 -3.37 -21.42 14.60
CA ASN A 674 -3.63 -20.28 13.74
C ASN A 674 -5.06 -19.75 13.95
N TYR A 675 -5.19 -18.44 14.09
CA TYR A 675 -6.44 -17.72 14.29
C TYR A 675 -6.35 -16.33 13.63
N GLN A 676 -7.44 -15.88 13.02
CA GLN A 676 -7.54 -14.52 12.47
C GLN A 676 -9.00 -14.05 12.46
N ALA A 677 -9.24 -12.83 12.93
CA ALA A 677 -10.50 -12.11 12.76
C ALA A 677 -10.79 -11.92 11.25
N ARG A 678 -11.57 -12.84 10.68
CA ARG A 678 -11.83 -12.96 9.24
C ARG A 678 -13.32 -13.08 8.98
N TYR A 679 -13.86 -12.21 8.14
CA TYR A 679 -15.27 -12.13 7.77
C TYR A 679 -15.44 -12.54 6.31
N ILE A 680 -16.55 -13.18 5.98
CA ILE A 680 -16.76 -13.88 4.71
C ILE A 680 -17.87 -13.20 3.90
N LEU A 681 -17.57 -12.86 2.65
CA LEU A 681 -18.54 -12.51 1.63
C LEU A 681 -18.74 -13.73 0.72
N ARG A 682 -19.94 -14.32 0.73
CA ARG A 682 -20.28 -15.47 -0.13
C ARG A 682 -21.07 -15.03 -1.36
N HIS A 683 -20.40 -14.89 -2.48
CA HIS A 683 -21.03 -14.61 -3.76
C HIS A 683 -21.85 -15.81 -4.25
N PRO A 684 -23.14 -15.63 -4.60
CA PRO A 684 -23.96 -16.70 -5.11
C PRO A 684 -23.52 -17.12 -6.52
N TRP A 685 -23.76 -18.37 -6.89
CA TRP A 685 -23.62 -18.83 -8.26
C TRP A 685 -24.72 -18.21 -9.14
N THR A 686 -24.31 -17.52 -10.20
CA THR A 686 -25.19 -16.75 -11.10
C THR A 686 -25.48 -17.46 -12.43
N GLY A 687 -25.12 -18.73 -12.56
CA GLY A 687 -25.29 -19.48 -13.81
C GLY A 687 -26.75 -19.72 -14.19
N THR A 688 -26.99 -19.82 -15.49
CA THR A 688 -28.33 -20.00 -16.10
C THR A 688 -28.73 -21.46 -16.27
N GLU A 689 -27.89 -22.41 -15.85
CA GLU A 689 -28.16 -23.85 -16.00
C GLU A 689 -29.40 -24.28 -15.22
N ASP A 690 -30.12 -25.28 -15.75
CA ASP A 690 -31.33 -25.81 -15.14
C ASP A 690 -31.15 -27.30 -14.85
N CYS A 691 -30.76 -27.58 -13.60
CA CYS A 691 -30.67 -28.91 -13.03
C CYS A 691 -31.35 -28.90 -11.65
N ALA A 692 -31.78 -30.05 -11.14
CA ALA A 692 -32.48 -30.13 -9.84
C ALA A 692 -31.68 -29.47 -8.69
N ALA A 693 -30.35 -29.62 -8.70
CA ALA A 693 -29.46 -28.98 -7.73
C ALA A 693 -29.40 -27.44 -7.87
N ALA A 694 -29.50 -26.89 -9.08
CA ALA A 694 -29.57 -25.44 -9.31
C ALA A 694 -30.87 -24.83 -8.78
N THR A 695 -32.00 -25.54 -8.94
CA THR A 695 -33.29 -25.09 -8.39
C THR A 695 -33.31 -25.15 -6.86
N ALA A 696 -32.84 -26.25 -6.25
CA ALA A 696 -32.70 -26.36 -4.80
C ALA A 696 -31.76 -25.29 -4.21
N TYR A 697 -30.62 -25.04 -4.87
CA TYR A 697 -29.68 -23.99 -4.50
C TYR A 697 -30.32 -22.59 -4.52
N ARG A 698 -31.04 -22.25 -5.61
CA ARG A 698 -31.76 -20.97 -5.75
C ARG A 698 -32.84 -20.77 -4.68
N GLN A 699 -33.49 -21.85 -4.20
CA GLN A 699 -34.43 -21.78 -3.07
C GLN A 699 -33.71 -21.48 -1.74
N GLN A 700 -32.56 -22.10 -1.48
CA GLN A 700 -31.79 -21.94 -0.22
C GLN A 700 -31.17 -20.54 -0.04
N LEU A 701 -30.88 -19.81 -1.12
CA LEU A 701 -30.29 -18.46 -1.06
C LEU A 701 -31.07 -17.49 -0.16
N ARG A 702 -32.40 -17.57 -0.11
CA ARG A 702 -33.23 -16.71 0.75
C ARG A 702 -32.92 -16.92 2.23
N GLU A 703 -32.78 -18.18 2.64
CA GLU A 703 -32.51 -18.52 4.04
C GLU A 703 -31.10 -18.08 4.43
N ARG A 704 -30.10 -18.31 3.55
CA ARG A 704 -28.73 -17.84 3.78
C ARG A 704 -28.66 -16.32 3.92
N TYR A 705 -29.31 -15.56 3.05
CA TYR A 705 -29.34 -14.10 3.15
C TYR A 705 -30.00 -13.60 4.44
N GLU A 706 -30.99 -14.31 4.98
CA GLU A 706 -31.59 -13.98 6.28
C GLU A 706 -30.64 -14.33 7.44
N GLN A 707 -29.86 -15.42 7.34
CA GLN A 707 -28.79 -15.76 8.30
C GLN A 707 -27.63 -14.74 8.25
N GLU A 708 -27.17 -14.33 7.06
CA GLU A 708 -26.18 -13.25 6.85
C GLU A 708 -26.68 -11.94 7.49
N ALA A 709 -27.97 -11.59 7.30
CA ALA A 709 -28.58 -10.39 7.87
C ALA A 709 -28.61 -10.41 9.40
N GLN A 710 -29.01 -11.54 10.00
CA GLN A 710 -29.01 -11.73 11.46
C GLN A 710 -27.61 -11.74 12.04
N THR A 711 -26.63 -12.32 11.31
CA THR A 711 -25.22 -12.35 11.71
C THR A 711 -24.67 -10.92 11.76
N LEU A 712 -24.88 -10.11 10.71
CA LEU A 712 -24.48 -8.71 10.70
C LEU A 712 -25.10 -7.90 11.87
N ALA A 713 -26.43 -8.00 12.06
CA ALA A 713 -27.12 -7.31 13.16
C ALA A 713 -26.63 -7.75 14.55
N SER A 714 -26.33 -9.04 14.73
CA SER A 714 -25.79 -9.58 15.98
C SER A 714 -24.35 -9.13 16.24
N LEU A 715 -23.53 -8.98 15.20
CA LEU A 715 -22.14 -8.56 15.32
C LEU A 715 -22.00 -7.08 15.67
N THR A 716 -22.70 -6.18 14.97
CA THR A 716 -22.53 -4.72 15.08
C THR A 716 -23.60 -4.01 15.92
N GLY A 717 -24.75 -4.66 16.17
CA GLY A 717 -25.93 -4.00 16.74
C GLY A 717 -26.75 -3.16 15.75
N TRP A 718 -26.43 -3.23 14.44
CA TRP A 718 -27.19 -2.52 13.40
C TRP A 718 -28.65 -3.01 13.28
N ASN A 719 -29.54 -2.13 12.81
CA ASN A 719 -30.97 -2.44 12.69
C ASN A 719 -31.23 -3.51 11.62
N ILE A 720 -31.66 -4.70 12.06
CA ILE A 720 -32.01 -5.84 11.20
C ILE A 720 -33.04 -5.50 10.11
N SER A 721 -33.93 -4.54 10.35
CA SER A 721 -34.95 -4.14 9.36
C SER A 721 -34.33 -3.35 8.21
N GLU A 722 -33.35 -2.48 8.50
CA GLU A 722 -32.60 -1.71 7.51
C GLU A 722 -31.64 -2.60 6.71
N ILE A 723 -31.03 -3.59 7.36
CA ILE A 723 -30.22 -4.63 6.71
C ILE A 723 -31.09 -5.42 5.71
N ARG A 724 -32.24 -5.97 6.16
CA ARG A 724 -33.17 -6.72 5.31
C ARG A 724 -33.69 -5.90 4.13
N HIS A 725 -33.96 -4.61 4.34
CA HIS A 725 -34.34 -3.67 3.29
C HIS A 725 -33.20 -3.47 2.26
N THR A 726 -31.98 -3.24 2.74
CA THR A 726 -30.77 -3.07 1.91
C THR A 726 -30.49 -4.31 1.06
N MET A 727 -30.66 -5.50 1.63
CA MET A 727 -30.54 -6.79 0.93
C MET A 727 -31.74 -7.14 0.04
N LYS A 728 -32.81 -6.33 0.06
CA LYS A 728 -34.06 -6.53 -0.70
C LYS A 728 -34.74 -7.88 -0.42
N LEU A 729 -34.52 -8.47 0.76
CA LEU A 729 -35.01 -9.80 1.18
C LEU A 729 -36.54 -9.99 1.02
N ALA A 730 -37.31 -8.91 1.09
CA ALA A 730 -38.76 -8.91 0.86
C ALA A 730 -39.17 -9.19 -0.61
N SER A 731 -38.29 -8.93 -1.58
CA SER A 731 -38.57 -9.09 -3.02
C SER A 731 -38.25 -10.49 -3.57
N LEU A 732 -37.57 -11.33 -2.79
CA LEU A 732 -37.35 -12.73 -3.14
C LEU A 732 -38.67 -13.52 -3.06
N PRO A 733 -38.86 -14.58 -3.87
CA PRO A 733 -40.04 -15.43 -3.78
C PRO A 733 -40.23 -15.99 -2.37
N VAL A 734 -41.45 -15.89 -1.83
CA VAL A 734 -41.89 -16.72 -0.71
C VAL A 734 -42.60 -17.92 -1.32
N GLU A 735 -41.97 -19.10 -1.30
CA GLU A 735 -42.73 -20.31 -1.57
C GLU A 735 -43.73 -20.47 -0.43
N LYS A 736 -45.03 -20.35 -0.74
CA LYS A 736 -46.10 -20.67 0.21
C LYS A 736 -45.90 -22.12 0.62
N GLU A 737 -45.63 -22.35 1.91
CA GLU A 737 -45.34 -23.67 2.44
C GLU A 737 -46.41 -24.66 1.98
N LYS A 738 -46.03 -25.61 1.11
CA LYS A 738 -46.95 -26.59 0.55
C LYS A 738 -47.51 -27.41 1.70
N LYS A 739 -48.80 -27.21 1.99
CA LYS A 739 -49.53 -27.91 3.06
C LYS A 739 -49.33 -29.41 2.84
N TRP A 740 -49.13 -30.18 3.92
CA TRP A 740 -48.63 -31.55 3.86
C TRP A 740 -49.36 -32.44 2.82
N TYR A 741 -50.68 -32.30 2.68
CA TYR A 741 -51.49 -33.05 1.70
C TYR A 741 -51.17 -32.76 0.23
N GLN A 742 -50.59 -31.58 -0.09
CA GLN A 742 -50.15 -31.21 -1.44
C GLN A 742 -48.85 -31.93 -1.86
N ARG A 743 -48.24 -32.71 -0.95
CA ARG A 743 -47.04 -33.51 -1.19
C ARG A 743 -47.36 -34.98 -1.51
N LEU A 744 -48.64 -35.35 -1.55
CA LEU A 744 -49.10 -36.74 -1.76
C LEU A 744 -49.35 -37.13 -3.22
N TRP A 745 -49.49 -36.16 -4.13
CA TRP A 745 -50.09 -36.38 -5.46
C TRP A 745 -49.26 -35.85 -6.63
N ASN A 746 -48.04 -35.39 -6.39
CA ASN A 746 -47.07 -35.00 -7.43
C ASN A 746 -45.85 -35.93 -7.33
N ASN A 747 -45.76 -36.87 -8.27
CA ASN A 747 -44.50 -37.48 -8.72
C ASN A 747 -44.05 -36.77 -10.00
#